data_AF-A0A4Q6GN06-F1
#
_entry.id   AF-A0A4Q6GN06-F1
#
_cell.length_a   1.000
_cell.length_b   1.000
_cell.length_c   1.000
_cell.angle_alpha   90.00
_cell.angle_beta   90.00
_cell.angle_gamma   90.00
#
_symmetry.space_group_name_H-M   'P 1'
#
loop_
_entity.id
_entity.type
_entity.pdbx_description
1 polymer ?
#
loop_
_entity_poly.entity_id
_entity_poly.type
_entity_poly.pdbx_seq_one_letter_code
_entity_poly.pdbx_strand_id
1 'polypeptide(L)'
;LFLKKGGEQAQIGRSYRKGIYKGLSKIISKMGIATIASYRAAQLFEIVGLQPDVVELCFPDTASRVGGVDLARLDVEARELTRNAWNDLHKQEIGGLLKYVHGGEYHMYNPDVVMSLQHASRTGEAQDWTTYTDAVHSRPPSALRDLLQLKKSDAPTPLDQVADASDLLRRFDTAAISLGALSPEAHEALAVAMNRLGGRSNSGEGGEDPARYGTPKRSKIKQVASGRFGVTPEYLVNAEVLQIKVAQGAKPGEGGQLPGHKVNEMIARLRYAKPGIGLISPPPHHDIYSIEDLAQLIFDLRQVNPSALISVKLVSHAGVGTIAAGVVKAGADLITISGHDGGTGASPLSSIRYAGVPWELGVAESHQALVANQLRDRTVLQTDGGFKTGLDVVKAALLGADSFGFGTAPMIVLGCKYLRICHLNNCATGVATQDEHLRAKHFTGLPERVENFFRLLSEEVRQWLSYLGVRSLDEIVGRTDLLQQLEVSPRPGVHVDLSRLLRHVHQDTGHCAAQRLYESPDSLATQLDGLMARPIAEKTGSEQRFLIHNTDRSIGTRLSGAIARAHGNHGMNEAPLNLRFRGTAGQSFGAFNAGGLQMELEGEANDYVGKGMAGGRLVVRPPRGARFEARNTAILGNTCLYGATGGELFAAGRAGERFAVRNSGALAVIEGAGDHCCEYMTDGIVMVLGRTGLNFGAGFTGGLAYVLDLDRDFVDRYNHELIDIHRVSPEGFESHRQHLHKLVSRHRELTGSIWAQQILDEFRDYVGKFWLVKPKAASLESLTESLRRAA
;
A
#
# COMPACT_ATOMS: atom_id res chain seq x y z
N LEU A 1 -16.23 43.59 2.43
CA LEU A 1 -15.47 42.65 3.30
C LEU A 1 -16.30 41.40 3.47
N PHE A 2 -15.89 40.26 2.90
CA PHE A 2 -16.61 39.01 3.09
C PHE A 2 -16.28 38.46 4.48
N LEU A 3 -17.27 38.30 5.33
CA LEU A 3 -17.12 37.65 6.64
C LEU A 3 -17.36 36.15 6.47
N LYS A 4 -16.62 35.31 7.20
CA LYS A 4 -16.99 33.89 7.35
C LYS A 4 -18.32 33.78 8.11
N LYS A 5 -18.96 32.60 8.07
CA LYS A 5 -20.16 32.23 8.86
C LYS A 5 -20.02 32.39 10.40
N GLY A 6 -18.87 32.87 10.91
CA GLY A 6 -18.60 33.14 12.33
C GLY A 6 -18.02 34.54 12.61
N GLY A 7 -18.22 35.53 11.73
CA GLY A 7 -17.82 36.93 12.01
C GLY A 7 -16.33 37.26 11.84
N GLU A 8 -15.48 36.27 11.53
CA GLU A 8 -14.08 36.52 11.17
C GLU A 8 -13.95 37.15 9.77
N GLN A 9 -13.04 38.11 9.61
CA GLN A 9 -12.64 38.61 8.29
C GLN A 9 -12.10 37.46 7.42
N ALA A 10 -12.64 37.30 6.20
CA ALA A 10 -12.12 36.32 5.27
C ALA A 10 -10.70 36.72 4.80
N GLN A 11 -9.69 36.00 5.26
CA GLN A 11 -8.30 36.15 4.80
C GLN A 11 -8.06 35.40 3.48
N ILE A 12 -8.82 35.73 2.44
CA ILE A 12 -8.87 34.98 1.16
C ILE A 12 -7.47 34.78 0.57
N GLY A 13 -6.66 35.84 0.47
CA GLY A 13 -5.29 35.75 -0.07
C GLY A 13 -4.37 34.86 0.76
N ARG A 14 -4.49 34.88 2.10
CA ARG A 14 -3.67 34.03 3.00
C ARG A 14 -4.06 32.57 2.86
N SER A 15 -5.35 32.26 2.80
CA SER A 15 -5.88 30.91 2.62
C SER A 15 -5.47 30.33 1.26
N TYR A 16 -5.57 31.14 0.20
CA TYR A 16 -5.12 30.77 -1.14
C TYR A 16 -3.62 30.45 -1.16
N ARG A 17 -2.77 31.36 -0.65
CA ARG A 17 -1.32 31.14 -0.57
C ARG A 17 -0.95 29.89 0.24
N LYS A 18 -1.62 29.65 1.36
CA LYS A 18 -1.44 28.44 2.17
C LYS A 18 -1.82 27.17 1.39
N GLY A 19 -2.90 27.23 0.62
CA GLY A 19 -3.34 26.14 -0.25
C GLY A 19 -2.29 25.81 -1.33
N ILE A 20 -1.79 26.84 -2.04
CA ILE A 20 -0.75 26.68 -3.05
C ILE A 20 0.54 26.14 -2.44
N TYR A 21 0.99 26.68 -1.30
CA TYR A 21 2.18 26.19 -0.61
C TYR A 21 2.06 24.70 -0.28
N LYS A 22 0.94 24.28 0.34
CA LYS A 22 0.67 22.86 0.63
C LYS A 22 0.62 22.01 -0.64
N GLY A 23 0.03 22.53 -1.72
CA GLY A 23 -0.03 21.86 -3.01
C GLY A 23 1.35 21.62 -3.61
N LEU A 24 2.21 22.64 -3.61
CA LEU A 24 3.59 22.55 -4.08
C LEU A 24 4.42 21.60 -3.21
N SER A 25 4.39 21.74 -1.88
CA SER A 25 5.10 20.83 -0.98
C SER A 25 4.69 19.38 -1.23
N LYS A 26 3.40 19.12 -1.45
CA LYS A 26 2.88 17.80 -1.78
C LYS A 26 3.38 17.29 -3.13
N ILE A 27 3.41 18.12 -4.18
CA ILE A 27 3.91 17.71 -5.50
C ILE A 27 5.40 17.36 -5.41
N ILE A 28 6.18 18.22 -4.76
CA ILE A 28 7.64 18.05 -4.63
C ILE A 28 7.97 16.79 -3.80
N SER A 29 7.23 16.53 -2.72
CA SER A 29 7.46 15.36 -1.87
C SER A 29 7.17 14.02 -2.52
N LYS A 30 6.38 13.98 -3.61
CA LYS A 30 6.07 12.72 -4.33
C LYS A 30 7.33 12.03 -4.87
N MET A 31 8.39 12.80 -5.13
CA MET A 31 9.69 12.34 -5.63
C MET A 31 10.78 12.38 -4.55
N GLY A 32 10.42 12.56 -3.27
CA GLY A 32 11.38 12.62 -2.16
C GLY A 32 12.21 13.90 -2.09
N ILE A 33 11.83 14.97 -2.81
CA ILE A 33 12.57 16.24 -2.81
C ILE A 33 12.11 17.11 -1.63
N ALA A 34 13.06 17.73 -0.93
CA ALA A 34 12.78 18.55 0.24
C ALA A 34 12.79 20.07 -0.04
N THR A 35 13.39 20.52 -1.15
CA THR A 35 13.55 21.96 -1.44
C THR A 35 13.00 22.35 -2.81
N ILE A 36 12.38 23.52 -2.88
CA ILE A 36 11.92 24.11 -4.15
C ILE A 36 13.08 24.47 -5.08
N ALA A 37 14.27 24.75 -4.52
CA ALA A 37 15.46 25.09 -5.29
C ALA A 37 15.91 23.92 -6.17
N SER A 38 15.93 22.70 -5.62
CA SER A 38 16.24 21.48 -6.37
C SER A 38 15.14 21.09 -7.35
N TYR A 39 13.87 21.41 -7.05
CA TYR A 39 12.75 21.08 -7.93
C TYR A 39 12.65 22.02 -9.15
N ARG A 40 13.05 23.28 -8.99
CA ARG A 40 12.99 24.29 -10.06
C ARG A 40 13.83 23.82 -11.25
N ALA A 41 13.22 23.83 -12.43
CA ALA A 41 13.82 23.40 -13.71
C ALA A 41 14.23 21.92 -13.79
N ALA A 42 13.92 21.08 -12.80
CA ALA A 42 14.21 19.64 -12.85
C ALA A 42 13.32 18.85 -13.83
N GLN A 43 12.27 19.49 -14.38
CA GLN A 43 11.35 18.90 -15.35
C GLN A 43 10.81 17.51 -14.97
N LEU A 44 10.44 17.33 -13.70
CA LEU A 44 9.88 16.06 -13.18
C LEU A 44 8.41 15.88 -13.58
N PHE A 45 8.19 15.88 -14.88
CA PHE A 45 6.92 15.70 -15.56
C PHE A 45 7.11 14.70 -16.70
N GLU A 46 6.02 14.12 -17.14
CA GLU A 46 5.97 13.36 -18.38
C GLU A 46 4.93 14.00 -19.29
N ILE A 47 5.30 14.20 -20.56
CA ILE A 47 4.45 14.79 -21.57
C ILE A 47 3.74 13.68 -22.34
N VAL A 48 2.41 13.77 -22.39
CA VAL A 48 1.55 12.91 -23.20
C VAL A 48 0.67 13.83 -24.03
N GLY A 49 0.85 13.85 -25.35
CA GLY A 49 0.02 14.65 -26.24
C GLY A 49 0.66 15.91 -26.85
N LEU A 50 1.99 16.07 -26.84
CA LEU A 50 2.70 17.12 -27.59
C LEU A 50 3.64 16.52 -28.64
N GLN A 51 3.73 17.15 -29.82
CA GLN A 51 4.66 16.75 -30.88
C GLN A 51 6.14 16.94 -30.46
N PRO A 52 7.08 16.15 -31.03
CA PRO A 52 8.49 16.24 -30.70
C PRO A 52 9.11 17.63 -30.88
N ASP A 53 8.71 18.37 -31.92
CA ASP A 53 9.20 19.73 -32.21
C ASP A 53 8.80 20.74 -31.11
N VAL A 54 7.56 20.64 -30.60
CA VAL A 54 7.08 21.44 -29.46
C VAL A 54 7.90 21.10 -28.21
N VAL A 55 8.15 19.82 -27.96
CA VAL A 55 8.91 19.37 -26.79
C VAL A 55 10.36 19.82 -26.87
N GLU A 56 11.02 19.66 -28.02
CA GLU A 56 12.41 20.08 -28.23
C GLU A 56 12.57 21.60 -28.03
N LEU A 57 11.63 22.40 -28.53
CA LEU A 57 11.68 23.85 -28.39
C LEU A 57 11.41 24.33 -26.96
N CYS A 58 10.38 23.78 -26.29
CA CYS A 58 9.83 24.35 -25.06
C CYS A 58 10.24 23.58 -23.79
N PHE A 59 10.47 22.28 -23.89
CA PHE A 59 10.68 21.35 -22.77
C PHE A 59 11.78 20.33 -23.10
N PRO A 60 12.99 20.77 -23.50
CA PRO A 60 14.06 19.87 -23.90
C PRO A 60 14.35 18.87 -22.78
N ASP A 61 14.60 17.61 -23.16
CA ASP A 61 14.86 16.47 -22.27
C ASP A 61 13.66 15.93 -21.47
N THR A 62 12.47 16.53 -21.56
CA THR A 62 11.27 15.96 -20.93
C THR A 62 10.75 14.76 -21.73
N ALA A 63 10.47 13.64 -21.04
CA ALA A 63 9.95 12.44 -21.70
C ALA A 63 8.61 12.70 -22.40
N SER A 64 8.55 12.42 -23.71
CA SER A 64 7.34 12.43 -24.54
C SER A 64 7.38 11.22 -25.48
N ARG A 65 6.44 10.27 -25.31
CA ARG A 65 6.54 8.94 -25.93
C ARG A 65 5.59 8.72 -27.11
N VAL A 66 4.55 9.55 -27.24
CA VAL A 66 3.42 9.30 -28.15
C VAL A 66 3.08 10.44 -29.10
N GLY A 67 3.82 11.56 -29.08
CA GLY A 67 3.48 12.74 -29.87
C GLY A 67 2.14 13.37 -29.46
N GLY A 68 1.60 14.23 -30.33
CA GLY A 68 0.25 14.79 -30.16
C GLY A 68 0.02 16.06 -30.97
N VAL A 69 -0.23 17.17 -30.28
CA VAL A 69 -0.52 18.48 -30.90
C VAL A 69 0.77 19.22 -31.27
N ASP A 70 0.77 19.92 -32.41
CA ASP A 70 1.87 20.78 -32.86
C ASP A 70 1.63 22.27 -32.48
N LEU A 71 2.60 23.14 -32.78
CA LEU A 71 2.46 24.59 -32.51
C LEU A 71 1.30 25.23 -33.28
N ALA A 72 1.03 24.77 -34.51
CA ALA A 72 -0.01 25.34 -35.35
C ALA A 72 -1.41 25.11 -34.76
N ARG A 73 -1.69 23.88 -34.29
CA ARG A 73 -2.96 23.56 -33.63
C ARG A 73 -3.06 24.21 -32.25
N LEU A 74 -1.96 24.34 -31.50
CA LEU A 74 -1.96 25.11 -30.25
C LEU A 74 -2.34 26.59 -30.45
N ASP A 75 -1.82 27.23 -31.51
CA ASP A 75 -2.21 28.61 -31.88
C ASP A 75 -3.70 28.69 -32.25
N VAL A 76 -4.23 27.73 -33.02
CA VAL A 76 -5.66 27.66 -33.32
C VAL A 76 -6.51 27.53 -32.06
N GLU A 77 -6.15 26.64 -31.12
CA GLU A 77 -6.87 26.45 -29.85
C GLU A 77 -6.83 27.71 -28.98
N ALA A 78 -5.69 28.41 -28.92
CA ALA A 78 -5.55 29.66 -28.20
C ALA A 78 -6.44 30.77 -28.79
N ARG A 79 -6.54 30.85 -30.13
CA ARG A 79 -7.41 31.81 -30.84
C ARG A 79 -8.89 31.47 -30.68
N GLU A 80 -9.25 30.19 -30.73
CA GLU A 80 -10.61 29.71 -30.45
C GLU A 80 -11.04 30.12 -29.02
N LEU A 81 -10.20 29.84 -28.02
CA LEU A 81 -10.47 30.24 -26.64
C LEU A 81 -10.62 31.76 -26.50
N THR A 82 -9.75 32.53 -27.16
CA THR A 82 -9.81 34.00 -27.14
C THR A 82 -11.10 34.52 -27.76
N ARG A 83 -11.51 34.00 -28.92
CA ARG A 83 -12.79 34.38 -29.56
C ARG A 83 -13.99 34.06 -28.67
N ASN A 84 -13.98 32.90 -28.01
CA ASN A 84 -15.06 32.51 -27.12
C ASN A 84 -15.11 33.40 -25.86
N ALA A 85 -13.96 33.75 -25.29
CA ALA A 85 -13.86 34.61 -24.11
C ALA A 85 -14.35 36.05 -24.36
N TRP A 86 -14.21 36.55 -25.58
CA TRP A 86 -14.68 37.89 -25.99
C TRP A 86 -16.05 37.90 -26.68
N ASN A 87 -16.73 36.75 -26.73
CA ASN A 87 -18.08 36.66 -27.25
C ASN A 87 -19.08 36.76 -26.09
N ASP A 88 -19.73 37.92 -25.92
CA ASP A 88 -20.71 38.15 -24.85
C ASP A 88 -21.91 37.18 -24.89
N LEU A 89 -22.18 36.54 -26.04
CA LEU A 89 -23.21 35.52 -26.18
C LEU A 89 -22.77 34.15 -25.67
N HIS A 90 -21.46 33.92 -25.54
CA HIS A 90 -20.89 32.66 -25.08
C HIS A 90 -20.77 32.65 -23.55
N LYS A 91 -21.74 32.01 -22.89
CA LYS A 91 -21.76 31.91 -21.42
C LYS A 91 -20.79 30.83 -20.92
N GLN A 92 -20.25 31.03 -19.72
CA GLN A 92 -19.45 30.02 -19.06
C GLN A 92 -20.30 28.78 -18.77
N GLU A 93 -19.80 27.62 -19.19
CA GLU A 93 -20.39 26.33 -18.88
C GLU A 93 -19.99 25.86 -17.48
N ILE A 94 -20.85 25.06 -16.84
CA ILE A 94 -20.54 24.42 -15.55
C ILE A 94 -19.32 23.49 -15.67
N GLY A 95 -19.13 22.90 -16.87
CA GLY A 95 -18.04 21.97 -17.19
C GLY A 95 -18.26 20.56 -16.62
N GLY A 96 -17.79 19.55 -17.36
CA GLY A 96 -17.91 18.14 -16.99
C GLY A 96 -16.61 17.50 -16.48
N LEU A 97 -15.52 18.25 -16.31
CA LEU A 97 -14.18 17.67 -16.15
C LEU A 97 -14.03 16.75 -14.91
N LEU A 98 -14.59 17.17 -13.78
CA LEU A 98 -14.42 16.48 -12.49
C LEU A 98 -15.54 15.47 -12.20
N LYS A 99 -16.73 15.70 -12.73
CA LYS A 99 -17.93 14.88 -12.56
C LYS A 99 -18.75 14.95 -13.84
N TYR A 100 -19.38 13.84 -14.18
CA TYR A 100 -20.28 13.77 -15.32
C TYR A 100 -21.37 14.87 -15.22
N VAL A 101 -21.51 15.62 -16.31
CA VAL A 101 -22.58 16.57 -16.56
C VAL A 101 -23.12 16.24 -17.95
N HIS A 102 -24.43 16.13 -18.09
CA HIS A 102 -25.04 15.82 -19.38
C HIS A 102 -24.68 16.90 -20.41
N GLY A 103 -24.23 16.46 -21.60
CA GLY A 103 -23.74 17.36 -22.66
C GLY A 103 -22.35 17.96 -22.43
N GLY A 104 -21.67 17.66 -21.31
CA GLY A 104 -20.31 18.13 -21.03
C GLY A 104 -19.23 17.12 -21.45
N GLU A 105 -18.07 17.20 -20.78
CA GLU A 105 -16.93 16.27 -20.96
C GLU A 105 -17.38 14.80 -20.94
N TYR A 106 -16.86 13.99 -21.87
CA TYR A 106 -17.13 12.56 -21.91
C TYR A 106 -16.46 11.83 -20.73
N HIS A 107 -17.20 10.93 -20.08
CA HIS A 107 -16.66 10.02 -19.07
C HIS A 107 -16.83 8.57 -19.52
N MET A 108 -15.76 7.80 -19.45
CA MET A 108 -15.81 6.35 -19.73
C MET A 108 -16.74 5.57 -18.81
N TYR A 109 -17.10 6.15 -17.65
CA TYR A 109 -18.20 5.69 -16.81
C TYR A 109 -19.26 6.80 -16.77
N ASN A 110 -20.14 6.78 -17.76
CA ASN A 110 -21.33 7.60 -17.87
C ASN A 110 -22.58 6.76 -17.48
N PRO A 111 -23.78 7.38 -17.37
CA PRO A 111 -24.99 6.66 -16.99
C PRO A 111 -25.30 5.44 -17.85
N ASP A 112 -25.12 5.50 -19.17
CA ASP A 112 -25.46 4.41 -20.08
C ASP A 112 -24.57 3.18 -19.84
N VAL A 113 -23.26 3.40 -19.70
CA VAL A 113 -22.28 2.36 -19.35
C VAL A 113 -22.56 1.76 -17.96
N VAL A 114 -22.91 2.60 -16.98
CA VAL A 114 -23.19 2.15 -15.61
C VAL A 114 -24.47 1.30 -15.54
N MET A 115 -25.55 1.76 -16.19
CA MET A 115 -26.85 1.10 -16.15
C MET A 115 -26.86 -0.21 -16.94
N SER A 116 -26.27 -0.22 -18.15
CA SER A 116 -26.17 -1.43 -18.96
C SER A 116 -25.31 -2.51 -18.29
N LEU A 117 -24.17 -2.15 -17.66
CA LEU A 117 -23.36 -3.10 -16.90
C LEU A 117 -24.13 -3.72 -15.72
N GLN A 118 -24.87 -2.90 -14.97
CA GLN A 118 -25.73 -3.37 -13.88
C GLN A 118 -26.92 -4.21 -14.35
N HIS A 119 -27.34 -4.05 -15.60
CA HIS A 119 -28.37 -4.89 -16.20
C HIS A 119 -27.78 -6.25 -16.59
N ALA A 120 -26.71 -6.26 -17.41
CA ALA A 120 -26.04 -7.46 -17.87
C ALA A 120 -25.55 -8.36 -16.73
N SER A 121 -24.95 -7.79 -15.69
CA SER A 121 -24.48 -8.57 -14.53
C SER A 121 -25.62 -9.14 -13.67
N ARG A 122 -26.83 -8.58 -13.76
CA ARG A 122 -28.00 -9.05 -13.03
C ARG A 122 -28.73 -10.17 -13.77
N THR A 123 -28.86 -10.06 -15.08
CA THR A 123 -29.50 -11.07 -15.93
C THR A 123 -28.56 -12.22 -16.21
N GLY A 124 -27.26 -11.95 -16.41
CA GLY A 124 -26.28 -12.95 -16.83
C GLY A 124 -26.39 -13.32 -18.31
N GLU A 125 -27.20 -12.60 -19.09
CA GLU A 125 -27.53 -12.92 -20.48
C GLU A 125 -26.53 -12.29 -21.45
N ALA A 126 -26.15 -13.04 -22.49
CA ALA A 126 -25.17 -12.58 -23.48
C ALA A 126 -25.65 -11.34 -24.26
N GLN A 127 -26.94 -11.23 -24.55
CA GLN A 127 -27.50 -10.09 -25.29
C GLN A 127 -27.38 -8.76 -24.52
N ASP A 128 -27.57 -8.81 -23.19
CA ASP A 128 -27.42 -7.63 -22.34
C ASP A 128 -25.95 -7.23 -22.20
N TRP A 129 -25.05 -8.22 -22.19
CA TRP A 129 -23.61 -7.98 -22.25
C TRP A 129 -23.20 -7.28 -23.54
N THR A 130 -23.72 -7.71 -24.69
CA THR A 130 -23.49 -7.04 -25.98
C THR A 130 -23.96 -5.59 -25.95
N THR A 131 -25.14 -5.32 -25.38
CA THR A 131 -25.64 -3.94 -25.24
C THR A 131 -24.70 -3.07 -24.40
N TYR A 132 -24.13 -3.63 -23.33
CA TYR A 132 -23.11 -2.96 -22.52
C TYR A 132 -21.80 -2.74 -23.28
N THR A 133 -21.26 -3.76 -23.95
CA THR A 133 -19.98 -3.65 -24.67
C THR A 133 -20.11 -2.70 -25.86
N ASP A 134 -21.23 -2.67 -26.57
CA ASP A 134 -21.52 -1.70 -27.62
C ASP A 134 -21.49 -0.25 -27.09
N ALA A 135 -22.08 0.01 -25.92
CA ALA A 135 -22.03 1.33 -25.29
C ALA A 135 -20.59 1.73 -24.87
N VAL A 136 -19.72 0.76 -24.62
CA VAL A 136 -18.30 0.99 -24.29
C VAL A 136 -17.44 1.17 -25.56
N HIS A 137 -17.68 0.38 -26.60
CA HIS A 137 -16.86 0.29 -27.81
C HIS A 137 -17.21 1.33 -28.87
N SER A 138 -18.47 1.78 -28.94
CA SER A 138 -18.93 2.81 -29.89
C SER A 138 -18.55 4.25 -29.51
N ARG A 139 -17.78 4.43 -28.42
CA ARG A 139 -17.37 5.75 -27.93
C ARG A 139 -16.31 6.42 -28.81
N PRO A 140 -16.18 7.75 -28.76
CA PRO A 140 -15.01 8.45 -29.27
C PRO A 140 -13.71 7.97 -28.57
N PRO A 141 -12.57 7.92 -29.28
CA PRO A 141 -11.30 7.55 -28.69
C PRO A 141 -10.99 8.37 -27.42
N SER A 142 -10.87 7.67 -26.29
CA SER A 142 -10.73 8.26 -24.96
C SER A 142 -9.51 7.73 -24.19
N ALA A 143 -8.89 6.65 -24.67
CA ALA A 143 -7.60 6.14 -24.21
C ALA A 143 -6.72 5.70 -25.39
N LEU A 144 -5.42 5.50 -25.15
CA LEU A 144 -4.47 5.10 -26.21
C LEU A 144 -4.88 3.78 -26.87
N ARG A 145 -5.39 2.82 -26.08
CA ARG A 145 -5.90 1.56 -26.62
C ARG A 145 -7.09 1.69 -27.56
N ASP A 146 -7.84 2.80 -27.54
CA ASP A 146 -8.95 3.02 -28.46
C ASP A 146 -8.44 3.32 -29.89
N LEU A 147 -7.17 3.73 -30.03
CA LEU A 147 -6.50 3.94 -31.31
C LEU A 147 -5.84 2.67 -31.85
N LEU A 148 -6.03 1.53 -31.18
CA LEU A 148 -5.47 0.23 -31.57
C LEU A 148 -6.60 -0.71 -32.00
N GLN A 149 -6.41 -1.36 -33.14
CA GLN A 149 -7.30 -2.38 -33.70
C GLN A 149 -6.63 -3.75 -33.66
N LEU A 150 -7.42 -4.79 -33.39
CA LEU A 150 -6.99 -6.18 -33.51
C LEU A 150 -6.97 -6.60 -34.98
N LYS A 151 -5.90 -7.29 -35.43
CA LYS A 151 -5.85 -7.89 -36.76
C LYS A 151 -6.62 -9.21 -36.76
N LYS A 152 -7.65 -9.30 -37.60
CA LYS A 152 -8.43 -10.54 -37.77
C LYS A 152 -7.56 -11.66 -38.32
N SER A 153 -7.70 -12.88 -37.79
CA SER A 153 -7.11 -14.06 -38.42
C SER A 153 -7.90 -14.48 -39.66
N ASP A 154 -7.20 -14.94 -40.70
CA ASP A 154 -7.80 -15.56 -41.88
C ASP A 154 -8.54 -16.86 -41.54
N ALA A 155 -8.11 -17.55 -40.47
CA ALA A 155 -8.73 -18.74 -39.93
C ALA A 155 -9.00 -18.57 -38.42
N PRO A 156 -10.18 -18.03 -38.04
CA PRO A 156 -10.59 -17.98 -36.64
C PRO A 156 -10.67 -19.37 -36.01
N THR A 157 -10.24 -19.48 -34.76
CA THR A 157 -10.27 -20.74 -34.01
C THR A 157 -11.70 -21.03 -33.52
N PRO A 158 -12.27 -22.22 -33.75
CA PRO A 158 -13.55 -22.60 -33.17
C PRO A 158 -13.59 -22.42 -31.64
N LEU A 159 -14.68 -21.87 -31.10
CA LEU A 159 -14.76 -21.51 -29.67
C LEU A 159 -14.57 -22.72 -28.72
N ASP A 160 -14.94 -23.92 -29.14
CA ASP A 160 -14.73 -25.18 -28.41
C ASP A 160 -13.26 -25.58 -28.31
N GLN A 161 -12.38 -25.02 -29.15
CA GLN A 161 -10.92 -25.19 -29.09
C GLN A 161 -10.21 -24.07 -28.33
N VAL A 162 -10.92 -22.98 -28.00
CA VAL A 162 -10.39 -21.90 -27.16
C VAL A 162 -10.49 -22.32 -25.70
N ALA A 163 -9.43 -22.04 -24.94
CA ALA A 163 -9.30 -22.34 -23.52
C ALA A 163 -10.58 -21.98 -22.74
N ASP A 164 -10.91 -22.86 -21.80
CA ASP A 164 -12.11 -22.71 -20.98
C ASP A 164 -12.06 -21.41 -20.18
N ALA A 165 -13.26 -20.86 -19.91
CA ALA A 165 -13.41 -19.69 -19.04
C ALA A 165 -12.71 -19.86 -17.68
N SER A 166 -12.59 -21.09 -17.17
CA SER A 166 -11.91 -21.37 -15.89
C SER A 166 -10.42 -21.04 -15.89
N ASP A 167 -9.74 -21.11 -17.03
CA ASP A 167 -8.33 -20.68 -17.15
C ASP A 167 -8.22 -19.15 -17.08
N LEU A 168 -9.10 -18.45 -17.78
CA LEU A 168 -9.18 -16.99 -17.80
C LEU A 168 -9.50 -16.42 -16.41
N LEU A 169 -10.44 -17.02 -15.68
CA LEU A 169 -10.87 -16.58 -14.36
C LEU A 169 -9.73 -16.59 -13.32
N ARG A 170 -8.73 -17.49 -13.47
CA ARG A 170 -7.54 -17.53 -12.58
C ARG A 170 -6.59 -16.34 -12.79
N ARG A 171 -6.71 -15.65 -13.93
CA ARG A 171 -5.93 -14.46 -14.30
C ARG A 171 -6.66 -13.17 -13.93
N PHE A 172 -7.89 -13.26 -13.44
CA PHE A 172 -8.69 -12.11 -13.03
C PHE A 172 -8.69 -11.94 -11.52
N ASP A 173 -8.28 -10.76 -11.08
CA ASP A 173 -8.31 -10.37 -9.68
C ASP A 173 -9.22 -9.16 -9.49
N THR A 174 -9.98 -9.10 -8.39
CA THR A 174 -10.57 -7.81 -7.98
C THR A 174 -9.47 -6.95 -7.36
N ALA A 175 -9.35 -5.70 -7.80
CA ALA A 175 -8.30 -4.79 -7.37
C ALA A 175 -8.31 -4.51 -5.86
N ALA A 176 -7.18 -4.06 -5.34
CA ALA A 176 -7.01 -3.70 -3.93
C ALA A 176 -7.89 -2.51 -3.52
N ILE A 177 -8.97 -2.78 -2.78
CA ILE A 177 -9.83 -1.73 -2.20
C ILE A 177 -10.04 -2.04 -0.72
N SER A 178 -9.62 -1.13 0.17
CA SER A 178 -9.59 -1.42 1.61
C SER A 178 -10.99 -1.55 2.21
N LEU A 179 -11.14 -2.49 3.15
CA LEU A 179 -12.19 -2.41 4.16
C LEU A 179 -12.06 -1.07 4.92
N GLY A 180 -13.14 -0.30 4.97
CA GLY A 180 -13.16 1.10 5.40
C GLY A 180 -13.48 2.04 4.23
N ALA A 181 -12.78 1.89 3.10
CA ALA A 181 -13.18 2.57 1.86
C ALA A 181 -14.50 1.99 1.35
N LEU A 182 -14.57 0.65 1.26
CA LEU A 182 -15.80 -0.09 1.04
C LEU A 182 -16.46 -0.50 2.35
N SER A 183 -17.77 -0.69 2.29
CA SER A 183 -18.52 -1.37 3.33
C SER A 183 -18.05 -2.83 3.49
N PRO A 184 -18.21 -3.43 4.68
CA PRO A 184 -17.94 -4.85 4.90
C PRO A 184 -18.69 -5.74 3.90
N GLU A 185 -19.95 -5.42 3.63
CA GLU A 185 -20.83 -6.21 2.77
C GLU A 185 -20.32 -6.23 1.32
N ALA A 186 -19.89 -5.08 0.78
CA ALA A 186 -19.31 -5.00 -0.56
C ALA A 186 -17.96 -5.72 -0.65
N HIS A 187 -17.11 -5.57 0.38
CA HIS A 187 -15.79 -6.19 0.41
C HIS A 187 -15.87 -7.72 0.48
N GLU A 188 -16.77 -8.25 1.33
CA GLU A 188 -17.01 -9.68 1.44
C GLU A 188 -17.66 -10.26 0.18
N ALA A 189 -18.60 -9.53 -0.45
CA ALA A 189 -19.26 -10.00 -1.66
C ALA A 189 -18.27 -10.23 -2.82
N LEU A 190 -17.28 -9.34 -2.98
CA LEU A 190 -16.18 -9.56 -3.93
C LEU A 190 -15.38 -10.82 -3.59
N ALA A 191 -15.03 -11.00 -2.31
CA ALA A 191 -14.22 -12.14 -1.90
C ALA A 191 -14.93 -13.47 -2.13
N VAL A 192 -16.22 -13.55 -1.79
CA VAL A 192 -17.05 -14.73 -2.01
C VAL A 192 -17.13 -15.08 -3.50
N ALA A 193 -17.43 -14.09 -4.36
CA ALA A 193 -17.53 -14.30 -5.79
C ALA A 193 -16.22 -14.83 -6.39
N MET A 194 -15.10 -14.16 -6.10
CA MET A 194 -13.80 -14.55 -6.67
C MET A 194 -13.34 -15.91 -6.18
N ASN A 195 -13.58 -16.23 -4.91
CA ASN A 195 -13.22 -17.54 -4.35
C ASN A 195 -14.03 -18.68 -4.98
N ARG A 196 -15.32 -18.47 -5.25
CA ARG A 196 -16.17 -19.44 -5.95
C ARG A 196 -15.76 -19.65 -7.41
N LEU A 197 -15.31 -18.58 -8.08
CA LEU A 197 -14.83 -18.63 -9.47
C LEU A 197 -13.41 -19.19 -9.63
N GLY A 198 -12.67 -19.37 -8.54
CA GLY A 198 -11.26 -19.78 -8.59
C GLY A 198 -10.27 -18.65 -8.88
N GLY A 199 -10.74 -17.41 -9.05
CA GLY A 199 -9.89 -16.21 -9.10
C GLY A 199 -9.49 -15.73 -7.71
N ARG A 200 -9.03 -14.46 -7.61
CA ARG A 200 -8.62 -13.88 -6.32
C ARG A 200 -9.26 -12.52 -6.06
N SER A 201 -9.49 -12.23 -4.79
CA SER A 201 -9.81 -10.88 -4.32
C SER A 201 -8.69 -10.33 -3.44
N ASN A 202 -8.61 -9.01 -3.34
CA ASN A 202 -7.53 -8.30 -2.65
C ASN A 202 -8.07 -7.51 -1.46
N SER A 203 -7.46 -7.69 -0.29
CA SER A 203 -7.90 -7.04 0.95
C SER A 203 -7.82 -5.51 0.92
N GLY A 204 -6.93 -4.97 0.08
CA GLY A 204 -6.49 -3.58 0.17
C GLY A 204 -5.75 -3.27 1.48
N GLU A 205 -5.45 -1.99 1.69
CA GLU A 205 -4.60 -1.48 2.78
C GLU A 205 -5.27 -1.42 4.16
N GLY A 206 -6.43 -2.06 4.35
CA GLY A 206 -7.30 -1.85 5.51
C GLY A 206 -7.22 -2.89 6.63
N GLY A 207 -6.38 -3.91 6.49
CA GLY A 207 -6.47 -5.15 7.25
C GLY A 207 -7.63 -6.03 6.78
N GLU A 208 -7.81 -7.18 7.42
CA GLU A 208 -8.94 -8.08 7.22
C GLU A 208 -9.35 -8.67 8.56
N ASP A 209 -10.66 -8.89 8.76
CA ASP A 209 -11.15 -9.49 9.99
C ASP A 209 -10.77 -10.99 10.04
N PRO A 210 -10.09 -11.46 11.11
CA PRO A 210 -9.73 -12.87 11.25
C PRO A 210 -10.92 -13.84 11.19
N ALA A 211 -12.14 -13.39 11.52
CA ALA A 211 -13.34 -14.20 11.37
C ALA A 211 -13.64 -14.64 9.91
N ARG A 212 -12.99 -14.02 8.92
CA ARG A 212 -13.09 -14.41 7.51
C ARG A 212 -12.17 -15.56 7.14
N TYR A 213 -11.12 -15.82 7.93
CA TYR A 213 -10.15 -16.87 7.63
C TYR A 213 -10.82 -18.25 7.68
N GLY A 214 -10.43 -19.14 6.76
CA GLY A 214 -11.09 -20.43 6.58
C GLY A 214 -12.49 -20.39 5.95
N THR A 215 -13.03 -19.20 5.63
CA THR A 215 -14.35 -19.06 4.98
C THR A 215 -14.22 -18.58 3.52
N PRO A 216 -15.28 -18.69 2.70
CA PRO A 216 -15.31 -18.10 1.36
C PRO A 216 -15.16 -16.58 1.34
N LYS A 217 -15.23 -15.90 2.49
CA LYS A 217 -15.07 -14.44 2.59
C LYS A 217 -13.60 -14.01 2.63
N ARG A 218 -12.63 -14.92 2.82
CA ARG A 218 -11.21 -14.57 2.90
C ARG A 218 -10.70 -13.97 1.57
N SER A 219 -10.02 -12.83 1.60
CA SER A 219 -9.29 -12.37 0.39
C SER A 219 -8.01 -13.16 0.19
N LYS A 220 -7.80 -13.74 -1.00
CA LYS A 220 -6.60 -14.52 -1.31
C LYS A 220 -5.35 -13.64 -1.52
N ILE A 221 -5.54 -12.37 -1.88
CA ILE A 221 -4.46 -11.38 -1.94
C ILE A 221 -4.54 -10.49 -0.71
N LYS A 222 -3.42 -10.33 -0.02
CA LYS A 222 -3.27 -9.56 1.20
C LYS A 222 -2.24 -8.46 0.95
N GLN A 223 -2.64 -7.21 1.13
CA GLN A 223 -1.80 -6.05 0.81
C GLN A 223 -0.98 -5.57 2.01
N VAL A 224 0.31 -5.36 1.79
CA VAL A 224 1.24 -4.72 2.72
C VAL A 224 1.52 -3.31 2.19
N ALA A 225 0.97 -2.29 2.85
CA ALA A 225 1.10 -0.88 2.50
C ALA A 225 1.77 -0.07 3.62
N SER A 226 2.16 1.18 3.34
CA SER A 226 2.93 2.05 4.25
C SER A 226 2.32 2.26 5.64
N GLY A 227 0.99 2.18 5.79
CA GLY A 227 0.33 2.29 7.10
C GLY A 227 0.47 1.05 7.98
N ARG A 228 0.83 -0.11 7.40
CA ARG A 228 0.86 -1.45 8.03
C ARG A 228 -0.43 -1.80 8.80
N PHE A 229 -1.56 -1.24 8.39
CA PHE A 229 -2.83 -1.48 9.06
C PHE A 229 -3.25 -2.95 8.95
N GLY A 230 -3.47 -3.59 10.10
CA GLY A 230 -3.91 -4.98 10.18
C GLY A 230 -2.89 -6.00 9.67
N VAL A 231 -1.63 -5.61 9.47
CA VAL A 231 -0.57 -6.52 9.01
C VAL A 231 0.00 -7.27 10.21
N THR A 232 -0.49 -8.48 10.42
CA THR A 232 -0.06 -9.41 11.49
C THR A 232 0.46 -10.73 10.89
N PRO A 233 1.20 -11.55 11.65
CA PRO A 233 1.62 -12.88 11.19
C PRO A 233 0.44 -13.71 10.66
N GLU A 234 -0.67 -13.76 11.39
CA GLU A 234 -1.89 -14.49 11.02
C GLU A 234 -2.53 -13.94 9.73
N TYR A 235 -2.52 -12.62 9.54
CA TYR A 235 -2.96 -11.99 8.30
C TYR A 235 -2.09 -12.41 7.10
N LEU A 236 -0.78 -12.47 7.28
CA LEU A 236 0.19 -12.78 6.23
C LEU A 236 0.16 -14.25 5.81
N VAL A 237 -0.01 -15.19 6.75
CA VAL A 237 -0.09 -16.64 6.44
C VAL A 237 -1.39 -17.06 5.77
N ASN A 238 -2.44 -16.23 5.85
CA ASN A 238 -3.73 -16.45 5.19
C ASN A 238 -3.81 -15.90 3.75
N ALA A 239 -2.66 -15.61 3.14
CA ALA A 239 -2.53 -15.13 1.76
C ALA A 239 -2.06 -16.23 0.79
N GLU A 240 -2.60 -16.22 -0.43
CA GLU A 240 -1.95 -16.85 -1.60
C GLU A 240 -0.98 -15.88 -2.28
N VAL A 241 -1.27 -14.58 -2.22
CA VAL A 241 -0.42 -13.51 -2.75
C VAL A 241 -0.27 -12.41 -1.71
N LEU A 242 0.96 -12.02 -1.40
CA LEU A 242 1.29 -10.86 -0.58
C LEU A 242 1.68 -9.71 -1.51
N GLN A 243 0.88 -8.65 -1.55
CA GLN A 243 1.11 -7.51 -2.44
C GLN A 243 1.73 -6.33 -1.68
N ILE A 244 2.97 -6.00 -1.98
CA ILE A 244 3.64 -4.76 -1.55
C ILE A 244 3.08 -3.61 -2.38
N LYS A 245 2.39 -2.67 -1.73
CA LYS A 245 1.79 -1.51 -2.39
C LYS A 245 2.73 -0.31 -2.35
N VAL A 246 3.60 -0.19 -3.35
CA VAL A 246 4.46 1.00 -3.49
C VAL A 246 3.62 2.22 -3.88
N ALA A 247 2.70 2.06 -4.84
CA ALA A 247 1.84 3.16 -5.29
C ALA A 247 0.48 2.68 -5.84
N GLN A 248 -0.39 3.64 -6.17
CA GLN A 248 -1.65 3.41 -6.89
C GLN A 248 -1.91 4.53 -7.90
N GLY A 249 -2.56 4.21 -9.03
CA GLY A 249 -2.75 5.14 -10.14
C GLY A 249 -3.44 6.46 -9.79
N ALA A 250 -4.41 6.44 -8.87
CA ALA A 250 -5.17 7.64 -8.48
C ALA A 250 -4.40 8.67 -7.63
N LYS A 251 -3.25 8.26 -7.07
CA LYS A 251 -2.38 9.10 -6.23
C LYS A 251 -0.97 8.52 -6.08
N PRO A 252 -0.18 8.49 -7.16
CA PRO A 252 1.22 8.11 -7.10
C PRO A 252 2.00 9.12 -6.23
N GLY A 253 2.98 8.62 -5.49
CA GLY A 253 3.81 9.41 -4.57
C GLY A 253 3.09 9.86 -3.28
N GLU A 254 1.93 9.29 -2.97
CA GLU A 254 1.17 9.58 -1.73
C GLU A 254 0.63 8.31 -1.07
N GLY A 255 0.35 8.39 0.23
CA GLY A 255 -0.22 7.30 1.02
C GLY A 255 -1.74 7.13 0.90
N GLY A 256 -2.21 6.03 1.49
CA GLY A 256 -3.61 5.75 1.77
C GLY A 256 -4.31 6.87 2.53
N GLN A 257 -5.62 7.04 2.29
CA GLN A 257 -6.43 8.06 2.98
C GLN A 257 -7.79 7.48 3.34
N LEU A 258 -8.12 7.50 4.62
CA LEU A 258 -9.44 7.19 5.12
C LEU A 258 -9.93 8.33 6.04
N PRO A 259 -10.98 9.07 5.65
CA PRO A 259 -11.55 10.12 6.49
C PRO A 259 -12.00 9.60 7.87
N GLY A 260 -11.81 10.39 8.92
CA GLY A 260 -12.05 9.97 10.31
C GLY A 260 -13.50 9.56 10.59
N HIS A 261 -14.47 10.17 9.92
CA HIS A 261 -15.88 9.79 10.01
C HIS A 261 -16.23 8.45 9.32
N LYS A 262 -15.26 7.82 8.65
CA LYS A 262 -15.33 6.42 8.19
C LYS A 262 -14.57 5.46 9.11
N VAL A 263 -13.93 5.95 10.17
CA VAL A 263 -13.18 5.13 11.14
C VAL A 263 -14.10 4.88 12.33
N ASN A 264 -15.07 3.99 12.14
CA ASN A 264 -15.89 3.47 13.24
C ASN A 264 -15.10 2.46 14.09
N GLU A 265 -15.72 1.92 15.13
CA GLU A 265 -15.06 0.99 16.06
C GLU A 265 -14.48 -0.26 15.38
N MET A 266 -15.22 -0.86 14.45
CA MET A 266 -14.74 -2.02 13.69
C MET A 266 -13.49 -1.68 12.87
N ILE A 267 -13.52 -0.57 12.13
CA ILE A 267 -12.38 -0.14 11.32
C ILE A 267 -11.18 0.21 12.21
N ALA A 268 -11.42 0.92 13.32
CA ALA A 268 -10.38 1.27 14.29
C ALA A 268 -9.71 0.01 14.86
N ARG A 269 -10.51 -0.99 15.27
CA ARG A 269 -10.03 -2.29 15.77
C ARG A 269 -9.15 -3.00 14.75
N LEU A 270 -9.64 -3.19 13.52
CA LEU A 270 -8.91 -3.92 12.48
C LEU A 270 -7.61 -3.23 12.05
N ARG A 271 -7.54 -1.91 12.23
CA ARG A 271 -6.37 -1.10 11.88
C ARG A 271 -5.48 -0.77 13.07
N TYR A 272 -5.78 -1.24 14.27
CA TYR A 272 -5.07 -0.87 15.50
C TYR A 272 -4.93 0.66 15.65
N ALA A 273 -6.06 1.34 15.47
CA ALA A 273 -6.19 2.79 15.47
C ALA A 273 -7.29 3.26 16.43
N LYS A 274 -7.49 4.58 16.53
CA LYS A 274 -8.53 5.17 17.40
C LYS A 274 -9.77 5.57 16.57
N PRO A 275 -11.00 5.29 17.05
CA PRO A 275 -12.23 5.69 16.37
C PRO A 275 -12.30 7.20 16.10
N GLY A 276 -12.88 7.59 14.97
CA GLY A 276 -13.09 8.99 14.58
C GLY A 276 -11.84 9.73 14.06
N ILE A 277 -10.65 9.17 14.23
CA ILE A 277 -9.39 9.78 13.78
C ILE A 277 -9.13 9.43 12.31
N GLY A 278 -8.87 10.46 11.49
CA GLY A 278 -8.53 10.27 10.07
C GLY A 278 -7.20 9.54 9.90
N LEU A 279 -7.16 8.55 9.01
CA LEU A 279 -5.96 7.75 8.75
C LEU A 279 -5.34 8.19 7.42
N ILE A 280 -4.28 8.98 7.50
CA ILE A 280 -3.41 9.33 6.38
C ILE A 280 -2.15 8.48 6.53
N SER A 281 -1.93 7.55 5.61
CA SER A 281 -0.72 6.72 5.64
C SER A 281 0.50 7.54 5.23
N PRO A 282 1.70 7.20 5.72
CA PRO A 282 2.93 7.78 5.20
C PRO A 282 3.01 7.59 3.67
N PRO A 283 3.54 8.56 2.90
CA PRO A 283 3.78 8.34 1.48
C PRO A 283 4.74 7.18 1.18
N PRO A 284 5.93 7.08 1.82
CA PRO A 284 6.81 5.95 1.61
C PRO A 284 6.47 4.79 2.55
N HIS A 285 6.92 3.60 2.16
CA HIS A 285 7.20 2.54 3.13
C HIS A 285 8.48 2.90 3.89
N HIS A 286 8.44 2.96 5.22
CA HIS A 286 9.64 3.35 6.00
C HIS A 286 10.73 2.26 6.07
N ASP A 287 10.44 1.09 5.49
CA ASP A 287 11.34 -0.04 5.27
C ASP A 287 11.60 -0.29 3.77
N ILE A 288 11.37 0.72 2.92
CA ILE A 288 11.72 0.71 1.49
C ILE A 288 12.21 2.11 1.11
N TYR A 289 13.51 2.36 1.26
CA TYR A 289 14.16 3.58 0.75
C TYR A 289 15.02 3.34 -0.48
N SER A 290 15.31 2.08 -0.79
CA SER A 290 16.03 1.67 -1.98
C SER A 290 15.56 0.31 -2.50
N ILE A 291 16.17 -0.17 -3.59
CA ILE A 291 15.79 -1.46 -4.20
C ILE A 291 16.23 -2.65 -3.32
N GLU A 292 17.33 -2.53 -2.60
CA GLU A 292 17.80 -3.51 -1.63
C GLU A 292 16.89 -3.60 -0.40
N ASP A 293 16.28 -2.49 0.03
CA ASP A 293 15.24 -2.51 1.06
C ASP A 293 13.96 -3.21 0.57
N LEU A 294 13.56 -2.96 -0.69
CA LEU A 294 12.45 -3.71 -1.28
C LEU A 294 12.77 -5.21 -1.32
N ALA A 295 13.99 -5.59 -1.71
CA ALA A 295 14.44 -6.98 -1.66
C ALA A 295 14.38 -7.55 -0.23
N GLN A 296 14.72 -6.75 0.78
CA GLN A 296 14.60 -7.16 2.18
C GLN A 296 13.14 -7.37 2.60
N LEU A 297 12.20 -6.50 2.21
CA LEU A 297 10.78 -6.73 2.50
C LEU A 297 10.24 -7.96 1.75
N ILE A 298 10.62 -8.17 0.49
CA ILE A 298 10.27 -9.40 -0.25
C ILE A 298 10.77 -10.62 0.51
N PHE A 299 12.02 -10.58 0.99
CA PHE A 299 12.62 -11.63 1.80
C PHE A 299 11.84 -11.87 3.09
N ASP A 300 11.50 -10.83 3.86
CA ASP A 300 10.71 -10.93 5.09
C ASP A 300 9.33 -11.57 4.86
N LEU A 301 8.64 -11.19 3.79
CA LEU A 301 7.32 -11.71 3.44
C LEU A 301 7.37 -13.19 3.01
N ARG A 302 8.44 -13.60 2.31
CA ARG A 302 8.68 -15.00 2.01
C ARG A 302 9.00 -15.81 3.27
N GLN A 303 9.73 -15.24 4.23
CA GLN A 303 10.02 -15.92 5.49
C GLN A 303 8.74 -16.25 6.25
N VAL A 304 7.83 -15.30 6.43
CA VAL A 304 6.60 -15.53 7.19
C VAL A 304 5.62 -16.44 6.45
N ASN A 305 5.54 -16.36 5.11
CA ASN A 305 4.68 -17.20 4.30
C ASN A 305 5.41 -17.76 3.06
N PRO A 306 6.16 -18.88 3.21
CA PRO A 306 6.94 -19.47 2.10
C PRO A 306 6.10 -19.96 0.91
N SER A 307 4.79 -20.17 1.10
CA SER A 307 3.87 -20.61 0.05
C SER A 307 3.24 -19.48 -0.76
N ALA A 308 3.31 -18.22 -0.28
CA ALA A 308 2.70 -17.10 -0.98
C ALA A 308 3.58 -16.56 -2.11
N LEU A 309 2.92 -16.10 -3.17
CA LEU A 309 3.56 -15.27 -4.20
C LEU A 309 3.74 -13.85 -3.68
N ILE A 310 4.85 -13.20 -4.02
CA ILE A 310 5.09 -11.80 -3.67
C ILE A 310 4.83 -10.90 -4.89
N SER A 311 3.85 -10.01 -4.77
CA SER A 311 3.48 -9.02 -5.79
C SER A 311 3.99 -7.63 -5.41
N VAL A 312 4.52 -6.87 -6.36
CA VAL A 312 4.86 -5.45 -6.17
C VAL A 312 3.99 -4.58 -7.06
N LYS A 313 3.20 -3.70 -6.45
CA LYS A 313 2.29 -2.79 -7.17
C LYS A 313 2.93 -1.44 -7.41
N LEU A 314 3.21 -1.17 -8.69
CA LEU A 314 3.77 0.06 -9.24
C LEU A 314 2.69 0.85 -10.00
N VAL A 315 3.03 2.06 -10.44
CA VAL A 315 2.20 2.88 -11.31
C VAL A 315 2.96 3.17 -12.59
N SER A 316 2.24 3.19 -13.71
CA SER A 316 2.79 3.58 -15.01
C SER A 316 3.36 4.99 -14.97
N HIS A 317 4.61 5.13 -15.38
CA HIS A 317 5.32 6.37 -15.71
C HIS A 317 6.56 6.03 -16.57
N ALA A 318 7.15 7.00 -17.25
CA ALA A 318 8.40 6.81 -17.97
C ALA A 318 9.52 6.36 -17.01
N GLY A 319 10.19 5.25 -17.33
CA GLY A 319 11.24 4.64 -16.50
C GLY A 319 10.75 3.47 -15.64
N VAL A 320 9.44 3.19 -15.61
CA VAL A 320 8.88 2.06 -14.85
C VAL A 320 9.45 0.71 -15.29
N GLY A 321 9.87 0.55 -16.55
CA GLY A 321 10.47 -0.70 -17.02
C GLY A 321 11.82 -1.00 -16.37
N THR A 322 12.61 0.04 -16.07
CA THR A 322 13.87 -0.11 -15.31
C THR A 322 13.59 -0.55 -13.88
N ILE A 323 12.58 0.07 -13.25
CA ILE A 323 12.13 -0.30 -11.90
C ILE A 323 11.64 -1.75 -11.89
N ALA A 324 10.83 -2.15 -12.87
CA ALA A 324 10.33 -3.52 -13.01
C ALA A 324 11.48 -4.54 -13.07
N ALA A 325 12.54 -4.27 -13.86
CA ALA A 325 13.72 -5.12 -13.89
C ALA A 325 14.42 -5.25 -12.52
N GLY A 326 14.54 -4.13 -11.78
CA GLY A 326 15.05 -4.14 -10.40
C GLY A 326 14.18 -4.97 -9.45
N VAL A 327 12.86 -4.83 -9.56
CA VAL A 327 11.87 -5.56 -8.75
C VAL A 327 11.95 -7.08 -8.98
N VAL A 328 12.13 -7.53 -10.24
CA VAL A 328 12.34 -8.96 -10.53
C VAL A 328 13.67 -9.45 -9.95
N LYS A 329 14.75 -8.67 -10.06
CA LYS A 329 16.05 -9.00 -9.46
C LYS A 329 15.97 -9.08 -7.93
N ALA A 330 15.12 -8.26 -7.31
CA ALA A 330 14.82 -8.31 -5.88
C ALA A 330 13.98 -9.53 -5.47
N GLY A 331 13.47 -10.31 -6.44
CA GLY A 331 12.81 -11.59 -6.20
C GLY A 331 11.28 -11.53 -6.15
N ALA A 332 10.62 -10.56 -6.77
CA ALA A 332 9.16 -10.53 -6.86
C ALA A 332 8.61 -11.55 -7.88
N ASP A 333 7.54 -12.26 -7.51
CA ASP A 333 6.86 -13.24 -8.37
C ASP A 333 5.88 -12.57 -9.33
N LEU A 334 5.27 -11.46 -8.90
CA LEU A 334 4.30 -10.67 -9.65
C LEU A 334 4.68 -9.19 -9.64
N ILE A 335 4.46 -8.50 -10.76
CA ILE A 335 4.52 -7.03 -10.84
C ILE A 335 3.18 -6.52 -11.33
N THR A 336 2.56 -5.59 -10.60
CA THR A 336 1.33 -4.93 -11.06
C THR A 336 1.67 -3.53 -11.57
N ILE A 337 1.39 -3.24 -12.85
CA ILE A 337 1.49 -1.91 -13.43
C ILE A 337 0.09 -1.27 -13.48
N SER A 338 -0.16 -0.31 -12.59
CA SER A 338 -1.42 0.43 -12.56
C SER A 338 -1.41 1.65 -13.49
N GLY A 339 -2.47 1.83 -14.26
CA GLY A 339 -2.74 3.06 -15.02
C GLY A 339 -3.23 4.22 -14.15
N HIS A 340 -3.05 5.45 -14.63
CA HIS A 340 -3.53 6.68 -13.96
C HIS A 340 -5.05 6.70 -13.72
N ASP A 341 -5.81 5.94 -14.50
CA ASP A 341 -7.27 5.83 -14.47
C ASP A 341 -7.80 4.84 -13.41
N GLY A 342 -6.93 4.36 -12.52
CA GLY A 342 -7.32 3.60 -11.34
C GLY A 342 -8.26 4.36 -10.39
N GLY A 343 -9.22 3.65 -9.79
CA GLY A 343 -10.18 4.23 -8.84
C GLY A 343 -9.57 4.55 -7.46
N THR A 344 -10.28 5.37 -6.66
CA THR A 344 -9.94 5.63 -5.26
C THR A 344 -11.16 6.01 -4.43
N GLY A 345 -11.17 5.63 -3.15
CA GLY A 345 -12.18 6.07 -2.19
C GLY A 345 -11.96 7.51 -1.71
N ALA A 346 -10.71 7.96 -1.63
CA ALA A 346 -10.31 9.31 -1.23
C ALA A 346 -8.91 9.66 -1.75
N SER A 347 -8.79 10.80 -2.43
CA SER A 347 -7.54 11.34 -2.96
C SER A 347 -7.69 12.83 -3.29
N PRO A 348 -6.61 13.63 -3.25
CA PRO A 348 -6.61 14.98 -3.81
C PRO A 348 -6.97 14.97 -5.30
N LEU A 349 -7.80 15.92 -5.73
CA LEU A 349 -8.20 16.05 -7.13
C LEU A 349 -7.00 16.28 -8.07
N SER A 350 -5.98 17.00 -7.61
CA SER A 350 -4.75 17.23 -8.38
C SER A 350 -4.06 15.90 -8.72
N SER A 351 -4.02 14.95 -7.80
CA SER A 351 -3.36 13.66 -8.01
C SER A 351 -4.17 12.73 -8.92
N ILE A 352 -5.50 12.72 -8.80
CA ILE A 352 -6.38 11.94 -9.70
C ILE A 352 -6.22 12.40 -11.16
N ARG A 353 -5.99 13.70 -11.39
CA ARG A 353 -5.94 14.27 -12.74
C ARG A 353 -4.55 14.38 -13.34
N TYR A 354 -3.52 14.55 -12.52
CA TYR A 354 -2.20 15.00 -13.01
C TYR A 354 -1.03 14.13 -12.52
N ALA A 355 -1.27 12.93 -11.99
CA ALA A 355 -0.20 12.03 -11.56
C ALA A 355 -0.43 10.60 -12.08
N GLY A 356 0.64 10.01 -12.63
CA GLY A 356 0.59 8.74 -13.37
C GLY A 356 0.23 8.94 -14.85
N VAL A 357 0.48 7.92 -15.67
CA VAL A 357 0.16 7.91 -17.10
C VAL A 357 -0.61 6.65 -17.51
N PRO A 358 -1.09 6.51 -18.77
CA PRO A 358 -1.83 5.33 -19.24
C PRO A 358 -1.09 4.02 -18.98
N TRP A 359 -1.82 2.96 -18.63
CA TRP A 359 -1.22 1.66 -18.35
C TRP A 359 -0.59 1.06 -19.61
N GLU A 360 -1.11 1.37 -20.79
CA GLU A 360 -0.61 0.89 -22.08
C GLU A 360 0.90 1.16 -22.18
N LEU A 361 1.32 2.38 -21.85
CA LEU A 361 2.72 2.79 -21.89
C LEU A 361 3.58 2.04 -20.86
N GLY A 362 3.10 1.90 -19.63
CA GLY A 362 3.86 1.28 -18.55
C GLY A 362 3.98 -0.23 -18.71
N VAL A 363 2.92 -0.90 -19.18
CA VAL A 363 2.91 -2.35 -19.42
C VAL A 363 3.89 -2.69 -20.56
N ALA A 364 3.80 -2.00 -21.69
CA ALA A 364 4.71 -2.25 -22.80
C ALA A 364 6.16 -1.95 -22.43
N GLU A 365 6.45 -0.83 -21.75
CA GLU A 365 7.80 -0.51 -21.29
C GLU A 365 8.34 -1.58 -20.34
N SER A 366 7.52 -2.06 -19.41
CA SER A 366 7.90 -3.11 -18.47
C SER A 366 8.16 -4.44 -19.17
N HIS A 367 7.27 -4.86 -20.08
CA HIS A 367 7.45 -6.07 -20.87
C HIS A 367 8.73 -6.00 -21.71
N GLN A 368 8.92 -4.92 -22.47
CA GLN A 368 10.10 -4.70 -23.31
C GLN A 368 11.40 -4.70 -22.49
N ALA A 369 11.43 -4.00 -21.35
CA ALA A 369 12.60 -3.96 -20.48
C ALA A 369 12.91 -5.34 -19.86
N LEU A 370 11.90 -6.08 -19.43
CA LEU A 370 12.07 -7.42 -18.87
C LEU A 370 12.57 -8.42 -19.91
N VAL A 371 12.06 -8.37 -21.15
CA VAL A 371 12.56 -9.21 -22.25
C VAL A 371 14.01 -8.85 -22.58
N ALA A 372 14.32 -7.56 -22.75
CA ALA A 372 15.68 -7.10 -23.06
C ALA A 372 16.72 -7.49 -22.00
N ASN A 373 16.30 -7.67 -20.74
CA ASN A 373 17.16 -8.08 -19.63
C ASN A 373 17.11 -9.60 -19.33
N GLN A 374 16.38 -10.40 -20.13
CA GLN A 374 16.19 -11.84 -19.89
C GLN A 374 15.60 -12.13 -18.49
N LEU A 375 14.57 -11.36 -18.12
CA LEU A 375 13.88 -11.44 -16.83
C LEU A 375 12.38 -11.74 -16.96
N ARG A 376 11.82 -11.71 -18.18
CA ARG A 376 10.37 -11.77 -18.39
C ARG A 376 9.74 -13.11 -17.99
N ASP A 377 10.51 -14.19 -18.06
CA ASP A 377 10.13 -15.56 -17.66
C ASP A 377 10.07 -15.75 -16.14
N ARG A 378 10.67 -14.84 -15.35
CA ARG A 378 10.78 -14.93 -13.89
C ARG A 378 9.62 -14.28 -13.12
N THR A 379 8.76 -13.52 -13.78
CA THR A 379 7.71 -12.72 -13.13
C THR A 379 6.44 -12.60 -13.95
N VAL A 380 5.30 -12.71 -13.28
CA VAL A 380 3.98 -12.48 -13.88
C VAL A 380 3.70 -10.98 -13.91
N LEU A 381 3.45 -10.44 -15.10
CA LEU A 381 3.13 -9.03 -15.30
C LEU A 381 1.61 -8.83 -15.23
N GLN A 382 1.12 -8.26 -14.13
CA GLN A 382 -0.27 -7.87 -13.95
C GLN A 382 -0.48 -6.40 -14.37
N THR A 383 -1.67 -6.06 -14.85
CA THR A 383 -2.08 -4.67 -15.00
C THR A 383 -3.50 -4.40 -14.50
N ASP A 384 -3.74 -3.17 -14.05
CA ASP A 384 -5.07 -2.63 -13.76
C ASP A 384 -5.15 -1.16 -14.21
N GLY A 385 -6.36 -0.62 -14.30
CA GLY A 385 -6.58 0.76 -14.75
C GLY A 385 -7.73 0.86 -15.75
N GLY A 386 -8.94 1.16 -15.26
CA GLY A 386 -10.09 1.41 -16.12
C GLY A 386 -10.59 0.25 -16.99
N PHE A 387 -10.18 -1.00 -16.71
CA PHE A 387 -10.64 -2.21 -17.42
C PHE A 387 -12.15 -2.40 -17.27
N LYS A 388 -12.83 -2.63 -18.40
CA LYS A 388 -14.30 -2.71 -18.51
C LYS A 388 -14.78 -3.93 -19.29
N THR A 389 -14.01 -4.38 -20.27
CA THR A 389 -14.45 -5.35 -21.30
C THR A 389 -13.36 -6.38 -21.60
N GLY A 390 -13.74 -7.46 -22.28
CA GLY A 390 -12.80 -8.49 -22.74
C GLY A 390 -11.79 -7.96 -23.74
N LEU A 391 -12.18 -6.94 -24.54
CA LEU A 391 -11.25 -6.27 -25.45
C LEU A 391 -10.10 -5.55 -24.70
N ASP A 392 -10.38 -4.95 -23.53
CA ASP A 392 -9.33 -4.34 -22.70
C ASP A 392 -8.32 -5.41 -22.25
N VAL A 393 -8.80 -6.60 -21.85
CA VAL A 393 -7.97 -7.74 -21.43
C VAL A 393 -7.07 -8.21 -22.58
N VAL A 394 -7.64 -8.42 -23.77
CA VAL A 394 -6.88 -8.91 -24.93
C VAL A 394 -5.84 -7.89 -25.38
N LYS A 395 -6.19 -6.60 -25.44
CA LYS A 395 -5.21 -5.55 -25.76
C LYS A 395 -4.08 -5.48 -24.72
N ALA A 396 -4.40 -5.64 -23.44
CA ALA A 396 -3.39 -5.67 -22.39
C ALA A 396 -2.47 -6.90 -22.50
N ALA A 397 -3.01 -8.07 -22.84
CA ALA A 397 -2.24 -9.28 -23.10
C ALA A 397 -1.25 -9.07 -24.25
N LEU A 398 -1.73 -8.54 -25.38
CA LEU A 398 -0.92 -8.23 -26.56
C LEU A 398 0.23 -7.25 -26.26
N LEU A 399 0.04 -6.34 -25.31
CA LEU A 399 1.07 -5.41 -24.83
C LEU A 399 2.02 -6.03 -23.79
N GLY A 400 1.75 -7.24 -23.32
CA GLY A 400 2.66 -8.05 -22.50
C GLY A 400 2.16 -8.46 -21.11
N ALA A 401 0.91 -8.15 -20.74
CA ALA A 401 0.34 -8.53 -19.44
C ALA A 401 -0.14 -10.00 -19.40
N ASP A 402 0.10 -10.68 -18.29
CA ASP A 402 -0.32 -12.06 -18.02
C ASP A 402 -1.64 -12.16 -17.24
N SER A 403 -1.94 -11.14 -16.43
CA SER A 403 -3.09 -11.11 -15.51
C SER A 403 -3.66 -9.70 -15.33
N PHE A 404 -4.90 -9.61 -14.85
CA PHE A 404 -5.72 -8.39 -14.99
C PHE A 404 -6.50 -8.09 -13.70
N GLY A 405 -6.37 -6.85 -13.22
CA GLY A 405 -7.05 -6.37 -12.04
C GLY A 405 -8.27 -5.49 -12.34
N PHE A 406 -9.38 -5.74 -11.66
CA PHE A 406 -10.65 -5.03 -11.87
C PHE A 406 -11.12 -4.34 -10.59
N GLY A 407 -11.18 -3.01 -10.59
CA GLY A 407 -11.63 -2.22 -9.44
C GLY A 407 -13.03 -1.66 -9.60
N THR A 408 -13.18 -0.67 -10.49
CA THR A 408 -14.43 0.09 -10.62
C THR A 408 -15.59 -0.71 -11.20
N ALA A 409 -15.36 -1.58 -12.20
CA ALA A 409 -16.42 -2.38 -12.80
C ALA A 409 -17.11 -3.31 -11.78
N PRO A 410 -16.38 -4.12 -10.98
CA PRO A 410 -17.02 -4.91 -9.90
C PRO A 410 -17.79 -4.07 -8.88
N MET A 411 -17.35 -2.83 -8.59
CA MET A 411 -18.11 -1.93 -7.72
C MET A 411 -19.42 -1.46 -8.34
N ILE A 412 -19.43 -1.19 -9.64
CA ILE A 412 -20.65 -0.85 -10.37
C ILE A 412 -21.62 -2.03 -10.38
N VAL A 413 -21.11 -3.24 -10.61
CA VAL A 413 -21.87 -4.50 -10.56
C VAL A 413 -22.53 -4.72 -9.19
N LEU A 414 -21.83 -4.39 -8.10
CA LEU A 414 -22.39 -4.43 -6.74
C LEU A 414 -23.39 -3.29 -6.43
N GLY A 415 -23.58 -2.33 -7.34
CA GLY A 415 -24.59 -1.27 -7.22
C GLY A 415 -24.04 0.15 -7.14
N CYS A 416 -22.76 0.39 -7.38
CA CYS A 416 -22.22 1.76 -7.44
C CYS A 416 -22.85 2.56 -8.60
N LYS A 417 -23.42 3.73 -8.31
CA LYS A 417 -23.96 4.68 -9.30
C LYS A 417 -22.93 5.72 -9.79
N TYR A 418 -21.65 5.52 -9.46
CA TYR A 418 -20.53 6.37 -9.86
C TYR A 418 -20.65 7.87 -9.52
N LEU A 419 -21.31 8.20 -8.39
CA LEU A 419 -21.58 9.57 -7.94
C LEU A 419 -20.35 10.35 -7.43
N ARG A 420 -19.21 9.67 -7.25
CA ARG A 420 -17.94 10.24 -6.74
C ARG A 420 -18.05 10.94 -5.37
N ILE A 421 -18.80 10.34 -4.45
CA ILE A 421 -18.99 10.79 -3.06
C ILE A 421 -18.42 9.82 -2.02
N CYS A 422 -17.54 8.90 -2.44
CA CYS A 422 -17.01 7.81 -1.61
C CYS A 422 -16.31 8.29 -0.32
N HIS A 423 -15.68 9.46 -0.37
CA HIS A 423 -14.97 10.10 0.74
C HIS A 423 -15.90 10.77 1.77
N LEU A 424 -17.17 10.98 1.43
CA LEU A 424 -18.13 11.68 2.28
C LEU A 424 -18.89 10.75 3.25
N ASN A 425 -18.72 9.43 3.14
CA ASN A 425 -19.46 8.43 3.93
C ASN A 425 -20.98 8.44 3.72
N ASN A 426 -21.48 9.03 2.63
CA ASN A 426 -22.91 9.12 2.31
C ASN A 426 -23.25 8.38 1.01
N CYS A 427 -22.60 7.24 0.77
CA CYS A 427 -22.83 6.44 -0.43
C CYS A 427 -24.31 6.01 -0.52
N ALA A 428 -25.01 6.50 -1.54
CA ALA A 428 -26.44 6.27 -1.75
C ALA A 428 -26.85 4.81 -2.00
N THR A 429 -25.88 3.90 -2.17
CA THR A 429 -26.13 2.48 -2.44
C THR A 429 -25.40 1.54 -1.48
N GLY A 430 -24.91 2.06 -0.34
CA GLY A 430 -24.30 1.23 0.70
C GLY A 430 -22.94 0.61 0.34
N VAL A 431 -22.36 0.90 -0.84
CA VAL A 431 -21.08 0.30 -1.31
C VAL A 431 -19.85 0.92 -0.63
N ALA A 432 -19.74 2.25 -0.63
CA ALA A 432 -18.54 2.97 -0.18
C ALA A 432 -18.79 3.80 1.09
N THR A 433 -19.41 3.19 2.10
CA THR A 433 -19.78 3.84 3.36
C THR A 433 -19.62 2.90 4.56
N GLN A 434 -19.34 3.47 5.73
CA GLN A 434 -19.38 2.80 7.04
C GLN A 434 -20.63 3.16 7.83
N ASP A 435 -21.49 4.04 7.30
CA ASP A 435 -22.79 4.33 7.87
C ASP A 435 -23.69 3.10 7.83
N GLU A 436 -24.11 2.63 9.00
CA GLU A 436 -24.88 1.39 9.15
C GLU A 436 -26.28 1.50 8.53
N HIS A 437 -26.91 2.68 8.57
CA HIS A 437 -28.22 2.90 7.99
C HIS A 437 -28.17 2.76 6.47
N LEU A 438 -27.19 3.40 5.84
CA LEU A 438 -26.99 3.34 4.39
C LEU A 438 -26.61 1.94 3.94
N ARG A 439 -25.77 1.24 4.70
CA ARG A 439 -25.42 -0.16 4.45
C ARG A 439 -26.67 -1.05 4.52
N ALA A 440 -27.38 -1.03 5.65
CA ALA A 440 -28.52 -1.91 5.90
C ALA A 440 -29.69 -1.68 4.94
N LYS A 441 -29.96 -0.42 4.56
CA LYS A 441 -31.13 -0.09 3.72
C LYS A 441 -30.86 -0.08 2.22
N HIS A 442 -29.63 0.15 1.78
CA HIS A 442 -29.36 0.44 0.37
C HIS A 442 -28.35 -0.50 -0.29
N PHE A 443 -27.57 -1.27 0.46
CA PHE A 443 -26.70 -2.27 -0.14
C PHE A 443 -27.53 -3.45 -0.65
N THR A 444 -27.46 -3.72 -1.95
CA THR A 444 -28.18 -4.81 -2.63
C THR A 444 -27.26 -5.63 -3.54
N GLY A 445 -25.95 -5.50 -3.34
CA GLY A 445 -24.93 -6.21 -4.11
C GLY A 445 -24.85 -7.67 -3.69
N LEU A 446 -24.97 -8.58 -4.66
CA LEU A 446 -24.87 -10.02 -4.45
C LEU A 446 -23.59 -10.56 -5.11
N PRO A 447 -22.88 -11.52 -4.48
CA PRO A 447 -21.73 -12.19 -5.09
C PRO A 447 -22.01 -12.71 -6.50
N GLU A 448 -23.22 -13.26 -6.73
CA GLU A 448 -23.66 -13.85 -7.99
C GLU A 448 -23.61 -12.85 -9.15
N ARG A 449 -23.83 -11.54 -8.89
CA ARG A 449 -23.71 -10.52 -9.94
C ARG A 449 -22.26 -10.33 -10.39
N VAL A 450 -21.33 -10.40 -9.43
CA VAL A 450 -19.89 -10.33 -9.72
C VAL A 450 -19.45 -11.60 -10.45
N GLU A 451 -20.01 -12.77 -10.07
CA GLU A 451 -19.78 -14.02 -10.78
C GLU A 451 -20.24 -13.94 -12.24
N ASN A 452 -21.46 -13.44 -12.49
CA ASN A 452 -21.99 -13.22 -13.84
C ASN A 452 -21.12 -12.27 -14.65
N PHE A 453 -20.69 -11.14 -14.05
CA PHE A 453 -19.80 -10.20 -14.72
C PHE A 453 -18.53 -10.87 -15.23
N PHE A 454 -17.84 -11.65 -14.38
CA PHE A 454 -16.59 -12.29 -14.79
C PHE A 454 -16.80 -13.45 -15.77
N ARG A 455 -17.94 -14.15 -15.72
CA ARG A 455 -18.32 -15.17 -16.73
C ARG A 455 -18.60 -14.56 -18.10
N LEU A 456 -19.35 -13.45 -18.16
CA LEU A 456 -19.62 -12.75 -19.40
C LEU A 456 -18.34 -12.14 -19.98
N LEU A 457 -17.50 -11.56 -19.13
CA LEU A 457 -16.18 -11.03 -19.49
C LEU A 457 -15.27 -12.13 -20.07
N SER A 458 -15.20 -13.30 -19.43
CA SER A 458 -14.37 -14.40 -19.92
C SER A 458 -14.87 -14.95 -21.25
N GLU A 459 -16.19 -15.02 -21.46
CA GLU A 459 -16.75 -15.43 -22.75
C GLU A 459 -16.41 -14.42 -23.86
N GLU A 460 -16.48 -13.11 -23.59
CA GLU A 460 -16.03 -12.09 -24.53
C GLU A 460 -14.54 -12.24 -24.88
N VAL A 461 -13.68 -12.53 -23.90
CA VAL A 461 -12.25 -12.80 -24.16
C VAL A 461 -12.10 -14.02 -25.07
N ARG A 462 -12.86 -15.11 -24.86
CA ARG A 462 -12.81 -16.29 -25.74
C ARG A 462 -13.20 -15.96 -27.18
N GLN A 463 -14.20 -15.10 -27.37
CA GLN A 463 -14.59 -14.60 -28.69
C GLN A 463 -13.48 -13.81 -29.36
N TRP A 464 -12.76 -12.96 -28.62
CA TRP A 464 -11.61 -12.23 -29.16
C TRP A 464 -10.41 -13.14 -29.46
N LEU A 465 -10.16 -14.18 -28.65
CA LEU A 465 -9.13 -15.19 -28.95
C LEU A 465 -9.47 -15.98 -30.22
N SER A 466 -10.73 -16.37 -30.37
CA SER A 466 -11.25 -16.99 -31.60
C SER A 466 -11.03 -16.07 -32.81
N TYR A 467 -11.39 -14.79 -32.70
CA TYR A 467 -11.21 -13.77 -33.75
C TYR A 467 -9.74 -13.62 -34.19
N LEU A 468 -8.81 -13.76 -33.24
CA LEU A 468 -7.37 -13.72 -33.46
C LEU A 468 -6.78 -15.07 -33.96
N GLY A 469 -7.59 -16.14 -34.04
CA GLY A 469 -7.12 -17.45 -34.49
C GLY A 469 -6.22 -18.19 -33.50
N VAL A 470 -6.34 -17.89 -32.20
CA VAL A 470 -5.52 -18.48 -31.12
C VAL A 470 -6.37 -19.24 -30.12
N ARG A 471 -5.76 -20.11 -29.32
CA ARG A 471 -6.50 -20.95 -28.35
C ARG A 471 -6.42 -20.43 -26.92
N SER A 472 -5.45 -19.60 -26.57
CA SER A 472 -5.22 -19.17 -25.18
C SER A 472 -4.66 -17.76 -25.08
N LEU A 473 -4.74 -17.16 -23.89
CA LEU A 473 -4.06 -15.89 -23.62
C LEU A 473 -2.54 -16.02 -23.72
N ASP A 474 -1.96 -17.17 -23.34
CA ASP A 474 -0.52 -17.39 -23.38
C ASP A 474 0.07 -17.30 -24.80
N GLU A 475 -0.72 -17.63 -25.82
CA GLU A 475 -0.31 -17.51 -27.23
C GLU A 475 -0.19 -16.05 -27.71
N ILE A 476 -0.80 -15.10 -27.00
CA ILE A 476 -0.86 -13.69 -27.43
C ILE A 476 -0.12 -12.73 -26.50
N VAL A 477 0.38 -13.18 -25.34
CA VAL A 477 1.14 -12.29 -24.45
C VAL A 477 2.34 -11.71 -25.20
N GLY A 478 2.38 -10.38 -25.32
CA GLY A 478 3.46 -9.66 -26.01
C GLY A 478 3.41 -9.68 -27.54
N ARG A 479 2.42 -10.33 -28.16
CA ARG A 479 2.22 -10.41 -29.63
C ARG A 479 1.69 -9.12 -30.24
N THR A 480 2.45 -8.04 -30.08
CA THR A 480 2.13 -6.70 -30.60
C THR A 480 1.95 -6.65 -32.12
N ASP A 481 2.45 -7.65 -32.86
CA ASP A 481 2.22 -7.83 -34.29
C ASP A 481 0.75 -8.06 -34.66
N LEU A 482 -0.09 -8.52 -33.72
CA LEU A 482 -1.54 -8.67 -33.89
C LEU A 482 -2.32 -7.37 -33.63
N LEU A 483 -1.63 -6.29 -33.28
CA LEU A 483 -2.19 -4.95 -33.16
C LEU A 483 -1.82 -4.09 -34.37
N GLN A 484 -2.71 -3.17 -34.71
CA GLN A 484 -2.47 -2.11 -35.68
C GLN A 484 -3.00 -0.79 -35.14
N GLN A 485 -2.22 0.28 -35.28
CA GLN A 485 -2.72 1.62 -35.02
C GLN A 485 -3.72 2.04 -36.10
N LEU A 486 -4.85 2.59 -35.69
CA LEU A 486 -5.82 3.20 -36.59
C LEU A 486 -5.27 4.53 -37.13
N GLU A 487 -5.40 4.73 -38.44
CA GLU A 487 -5.09 6.01 -39.13
C GLU A 487 -6.22 7.02 -38.92
N VAL A 488 -6.52 7.32 -37.65
CA VAL A 488 -7.57 8.26 -37.24
C VAL A 488 -6.97 9.30 -36.32
N SER A 489 -7.13 10.57 -36.69
CA SER A 489 -6.77 11.69 -35.83
C SER A 489 -7.80 11.81 -34.69
N PRO A 490 -7.40 11.77 -33.40
CA PRO A 490 -8.34 11.84 -32.29
C PRO A 490 -9.16 13.14 -32.28
N ARG A 491 -8.56 14.22 -32.77
CA ARG A 491 -9.18 15.52 -33.03
C ARG A 491 -8.36 16.27 -34.09
N PRO A 492 -8.95 17.17 -34.89
CA PRO A 492 -8.25 17.84 -35.98
C PRO A 492 -6.89 18.42 -35.57
N GLY A 493 -5.83 18.11 -36.34
CA GLY A 493 -4.46 18.61 -36.08
C GLY A 493 -3.75 17.91 -34.92
N VAL A 494 -4.24 16.75 -34.44
CA VAL A 494 -3.53 15.93 -33.45
C VAL A 494 -3.09 14.62 -34.07
N HIS A 495 -1.80 14.34 -33.95
CA HIS A 495 -1.17 13.13 -34.46
C HIS A 495 -0.54 12.37 -33.30
N VAL A 496 -0.97 11.13 -33.08
CA VAL A 496 -0.42 10.25 -32.05
C VAL A 496 0.42 9.18 -32.74
N ASP A 497 1.60 8.87 -32.20
CA ASP A 497 2.48 7.80 -32.68
C ASP A 497 2.57 6.71 -31.59
N LEU A 498 1.99 5.54 -31.87
CA LEU A 498 2.03 4.38 -30.98
C LEU A 498 3.07 3.33 -31.44
N SER A 499 3.92 3.64 -32.42
CA SER A 499 4.92 2.70 -32.95
C SER A 499 5.84 2.13 -31.85
N ARG A 500 6.23 2.95 -30.87
CA ARG A 500 7.07 2.53 -29.73
C ARG A 500 6.37 1.50 -28.83
N LEU A 501 5.06 1.62 -28.69
CA LEU A 501 4.23 0.68 -27.94
C LEU A 501 4.16 -0.67 -28.67
N LEU A 502 4.07 -0.62 -30.01
CA LEU A 502 3.90 -1.78 -30.90
C LEU A 502 5.23 -2.43 -31.34
N ARG A 503 6.35 -2.03 -30.74
CA ARG A 503 7.65 -2.62 -31.06
C ARG A 503 7.65 -4.10 -30.65
N HIS A 504 7.78 -4.96 -31.65
CA HIS A 504 7.93 -6.40 -31.42
C HIS A 504 9.27 -6.69 -30.73
N VAL A 505 9.21 -7.44 -29.63
CA VAL A 505 10.36 -7.96 -28.87
C VAL A 505 10.27 -9.48 -28.90
N HIS A 506 11.34 -10.14 -29.37
CA HIS A 506 11.35 -11.59 -29.48
C HIS A 506 11.49 -12.23 -28.09
N GLN A 507 10.64 -13.22 -27.79
CA GLN A 507 10.72 -14.03 -26.58
C GLN A 507 10.64 -15.52 -26.98
N ASP A 508 11.67 -16.30 -26.63
CA ASP A 508 11.79 -17.71 -27.03
C ASP A 508 10.90 -18.66 -26.19
N THR A 509 10.42 -18.20 -25.04
CA THR A 509 9.70 -19.04 -24.06
C THR A 509 8.33 -18.46 -23.70
N GLY A 510 7.27 -19.25 -23.89
CA GLY A 510 5.88 -18.90 -23.55
C GLY A 510 5.50 -19.18 -22.09
N HIS A 511 6.47 -19.51 -21.23
CA HIS A 511 6.18 -19.87 -19.84
C HIS A 511 6.81 -18.86 -18.87
N CYS A 512 5.93 -18.20 -18.13
CA CYS A 512 6.31 -17.37 -17.00
C CYS A 512 6.15 -18.17 -15.72
N ALA A 513 7.26 -18.47 -15.04
CA ALA A 513 7.24 -19.15 -13.74
C ALA A 513 7.89 -18.26 -12.69
N ALA A 514 7.13 -17.97 -11.64
CA ALA A 514 7.63 -17.39 -10.41
C ALA A 514 8.87 -18.17 -9.93
N GLN A 515 10.05 -17.55 -9.95
CA GLN A 515 11.26 -18.19 -9.48
C GLN A 515 11.23 -18.28 -7.95
N ARG A 516 11.05 -19.47 -7.40
CA ARG A 516 11.24 -19.69 -5.97
C ARG A 516 12.71 -19.47 -5.64
N LEU A 517 13.01 -18.41 -4.89
CA LEU A 517 14.33 -18.23 -4.29
C LEU A 517 14.54 -19.36 -3.28
N TYR A 518 15.56 -20.17 -3.52
CA TYR A 518 15.95 -21.26 -2.63
C TYR A 518 16.81 -20.70 -1.50
N GLU A 519 16.41 -20.93 -0.26
CA GLU A 519 17.29 -20.70 0.88
C GLU A 519 18.20 -21.90 1.09
N SER A 520 19.46 -21.63 1.45
CA SER A 520 20.38 -22.71 1.80
C SER A 520 19.80 -23.53 2.96
N PRO A 521 19.80 -24.88 2.85
CA PRO A 521 19.45 -25.78 3.96
C PRO A 521 20.24 -25.48 5.23
N ASP A 522 21.47 -24.96 5.06
CA ASP A 522 22.38 -24.66 6.16
C ASP A 522 22.12 -23.28 6.80
N SER A 523 21.15 -22.51 6.31
CA SER A 523 20.81 -21.20 6.90
C SER A 523 20.26 -21.33 8.32
N LEU A 524 20.56 -20.36 9.19
CA LEU A 524 20.06 -20.35 10.57
C LEU A 524 18.52 -20.40 10.63
N ALA A 525 17.83 -19.73 9.71
CA ALA A 525 16.38 -19.76 9.62
C ALA A 525 15.83 -21.16 9.33
N THR A 526 16.45 -21.92 8.42
CA THR A 526 16.04 -23.30 8.10
C THR A 526 16.36 -24.27 9.24
N GLN A 527 17.51 -24.12 9.90
CA GLN A 527 17.85 -24.91 11.08
C GLN A 527 16.83 -24.70 12.21
N LEU A 528 16.47 -23.45 12.49
CA LEU A 528 15.45 -23.09 13.47
C LEU A 528 14.08 -23.70 13.12
N ASP A 529 13.65 -23.61 11.86
CA ASP A 529 12.38 -24.16 11.37
C ASP A 529 12.30 -25.67 11.64
N GLY A 530 13.36 -26.42 11.32
CA GLY A 530 13.43 -27.86 11.58
C GLY A 530 13.41 -28.21 13.08
N LEU A 531 14.21 -27.52 13.89
CA LEU A 531 14.29 -27.78 15.34
C LEU A 531 12.99 -27.44 16.07
N MET A 532 12.32 -26.35 15.67
CA MET A 532 11.13 -25.84 16.34
C MET A 532 9.82 -26.40 15.80
N ALA A 533 9.83 -27.14 14.68
CA ALA A 533 8.62 -27.71 14.07
C ALA A 533 7.78 -28.54 15.07
N ARG A 534 8.41 -29.48 15.78
CA ARG A 534 7.73 -30.30 16.78
C ARG A 534 7.28 -29.50 18.02
N PRO A 535 8.14 -28.69 18.66
CA PRO A 535 7.72 -27.79 19.74
C PRO A 535 6.49 -26.93 19.40
N ILE A 536 6.46 -26.34 18.19
CA ILE A 536 5.34 -25.55 17.71
C ILE A 536 4.10 -26.43 17.55
N ALA A 537 4.19 -27.55 16.84
CA ALA A 537 3.03 -28.41 16.58
C ALA A 537 2.39 -28.94 17.87
N GLU A 538 3.21 -29.36 18.84
CA GLU A 538 2.76 -29.99 20.09
C GLU A 538 2.51 -28.97 21.23
N LYS A 539 2.80 -27.68 21.03
CA LYS A 539 2.76 -26.63 22.07
C LYS A 539 3.57 -26.98 23.34
N THR A 540 4.77 -27.52 23.18
CA THR A 540 5.61 -27.95 24.32
C THR A 540 6.63 -26.90 24.77
N GLY A 541 6.83 -25.83 23.99
CA GLY A 541 7.85 -24.82 24.25
C GLY A 541 9.27 -25.32 23.94
N SER A 542 10.26 -24.43 24.06
CA SER A 542 11.68 -24.81 23.88
C SER A 542 12.62 -23.78 24.51
N GLU A 543 13.87 -24.18 24.79
CA GLU A 543 14.97 -23.27 25.09
C GLU A 543 16.19 -23.66 24.25
N GLN A 544 16.71 -22.74 23.44
CA GLN A 544 17.80 -23.01 22.50
C GLN A 544 18.79 -21.84 22.43
N ARG A 545 20.03 -22.11 21.98
CA ARG A 545 21.10 -21.13 21.87
C ARG A 545 21.81 -21.21 20.52
N PHE A 546 22.07 -20.05 19.90
CA PHE A 546 22.67 -19.96 18.58
C PHE A 546 23.70 -18.83 18.48
N LEU A 547 24.62 -18.97 17.52
CA LEU A 547 25.41 -17.85 17.02
C LEU A 547 24.62 -17.16 15.89
N ILE A 548 24.79 -15.85 15.75
CA ILE A 548 24.13 -15.05 14.72
C ILE A 548 25.10 -14.04 14.11
N HIS A 549 24.99 -13.83 12.80
CA HIS A 549 25.81 -12.90 12.02
C HIS A 549 24.93 -11.93 11.24
N ASN A 550 25.51 -10.82 10.80
CA ASN A 550 24.75 -9.77 10.09
C ASN A 550 24.14 -10.27 8.76
N THR A 551 24.63 -11.39 8.23
CA THR A 551 24.08 -12.10 7.06
C THR A 551 22.81 -12.89 7.37
N ASP A 552 22.57 -13.22 8.64
CA ASP A 552 21.39 -13.92 9.13
C ASP A 552 20.25 -12.92 9.31
N ARG A 553 19.42 -12.80 8.26
CA ARG A 553 18.33 -11.82 8.16
C ARG A 553 17.00 -12.47 8.53
N SER A 554 16.08 -11.66 9.07
CA SER A 554 14.69 -12.07 9.35
C SER A 554 14.57 -13.29 10.28
N ILE A 555 15.56 -13.47 11.17
CA ILE A 555 15.56 -14.55 12.15
C ILE A 555 14.34 -14.41 13.06
N GLY A 556 13.62 -15.53 13.28
CA GLY A 556 12.36 -15.59 14.03
C GLY A 556 11.10 -15.41 13.18
N THR A 557 11.20 -14.82 11.98
CA THR A 557 10.03 -14.54 11.12
C THR A 557 9.37 -15.81 10.58
N ARG A 558 10.17 -16.78 10.13
CA ARG A 558 9.67 -18.07 9.64
C ARG A 558 8.98 -18.89 10.74
N LEU A 559 9.55 -18.89 11.94
CA LEU A 559 8.93 -19.49 13.12
C LEU A 559 7.60 -18.82 13.47
N SER A 560 7.55 -17.49 13.36
CA SER A 560 6.31 -16.74 13.61
C SER A 560 5.22 -17.09 12.60
N GLY A 561 5.58 -17.29 11.34
CA GLY A 561 4.67 -17.83 10.32
C GLY A 561 4.17 -19.24 10.65
N ALA A 562 5.06 -20.13 11.10
CA ALA A 562 4.69 -21.49 11.52
C ALA A 562 3.75 -21.46 12.75
N ILE A 563 4.05 -20.65 13.77
CA ILE A 563 3.19 -20.43 14.93
C ILE A 563 1.84 -19.88 14.51
N ALA A 564 1.80 -18.82 13.71
CA ALA A 564 0.55 -18.18 13.30
C ALA A 564 -0.34 -19.10 12.47
N ARG A 565 0.26 -19.94 11.61
CA ARG A 565 -0.48 -20.92 10.82
C ARG A 565 -1.10 -22.03 11.68
N ALA A 566 -0.40 -22.47 12.73
CA ALA A 566 -0.87 -23.53 13.61
C ALA A 566 -1.84 -23.00 14.69
N HIS A 567 -1.57 -21.81 15.24
CA HIS A 567 -2.12 -21.35 16.52
C HIS A 567 -2.59 -19.89 16.53
N GLY A 568 -2.59 -19.21 15.37
CA GLY A 568 -2.89 -17.77 15.29
C GLY A 568 -1.81 -16.90 15.96
N ASN A 569 -2.07 -15.59 16.07
CA ASN A 569 -1.05 -14.63 16.53
C ASN A 569 -0.54 -14.88 17.96
N HIS A 570 -1.34 -15.47 18.85
CA HIS A 570 -1.06 -15.53 20.29
C HIS A 570 -1.14 -16.94 20.91
N GLY A 571 -1.47 -17.96 20.13
CA GLY A 571 -1.79 -19.28 20.67
C GLY A 571 -0.62 -20.07 21.25
N MET A 572 0.61 -19.55 21.16
CA MET A 572 1.82 -20.13 21.76
C MET A 572 2.27 -19.42 23.05
N ASN A 573 1.54 -18.41 23.54
CA ASN A 573 1.92 -17.62 24.72
C ASN A 573 2.13 -18.48 25.99
N GLU A 574 1.34 -19.54 26.16
CA GLU A 574 1.40 -20.43 27.33
C GLU A 574 2.57 -21.43 27.29
N ALA A 575 3.16 -21.65 26.11
CA ALA A 575 4.26 -22.58 25.90
C ALA A 575 5.38 -21.93 25.06
N PRO A 576 6.11 -20.94 25.62
CA PRO A 576 6.99 -20.09 24.84
C PRO A 576 8.21 -20.84 24.27
N LEU A 577 8.68 -20.37 23.11
CA LEU A 577 9.98 -20.70 22.53
C LEU A 577 10.98 -19.63 22.97
N ASN A 578 11.98 -20.02 23.76
CA ASN A 578 13.01 -19.14 24.30
C ASN A 578 14.32 -19.33 23.52
N LEU A 579 14.63 -18.40 22.63
CA LEU A 579 15.79 -18.48 21.75
C LEU A 579 16.81 -17.43 22.16
N ARG A 580 18.03 -17.86 22.48
CA ARG A 580 19.14 -16.95 22.81
C ARG A 580 20.18 -16.93 21.71
N PHE A 581 20.61 -15.74 21.34
CA PHE A 581 21.55 -15.49 20.26
C PHE A 581 22.76 -14.72 20.78
N ARG A 582 23.93 -14.98 20.19
CA ARG A 582 25.15 -14.21 20.43
C ARG A 582 25.78 -13.80 19.10
N GLY A 583 26.06 -12.51 18.95
CA GLY A 583 26.67 -11.95 17.75
C GLY A 583 25.90 -10.73 17.23
N THR A 584 25.91 -10.51 15.92
CA THR A 584 25.27 -9.35 15.30
C THR A 584 24.11 -9.84 14.46
N ALA A 585 22.87 -9.40 14.71
CA ALA A 585 21.73 -9.81 13.89
C ALA A 585 21.65 -8.97 12.60
N GLY A 586 21.33 -9.59 11.47
CA GLY A 586 21.01 -8.89 10.24
C GLY A 586 19.71 -8.09 10.31
N GLN A 587 19.31 -7.54 9.16
CA GLN A 587 18.03 -6.81 9.03
C GLN A 587 16.85 -7.68 9.48
N SER A 588 15.83 -7.02 10.03
CA SER A 588 14.52 -7.64 10.34
C SER A 588 14.55 -8.73 11.43
N PHE A 589 15.48 -8.65 12.39
CA PHE A 589 15.48 -9.57 13.55
C PHE A 589 14.14 -9.51 14.31
N GLY A 590 13.48 -10.67 14.44
CA GLY A 590 12.15 -10.75 15.06
C GLY A 590 11.05 -10.04 14.26
N ALA A 591 11.20 -9.87 12.94
CA ALA A 591 10.11 -9.33 12.13
C ALA A 591 8.90 -10.27 12.16
N PHE A 592 7.71 -9.68 12.26
CA PHE A 592 6.43 -10.37 12.41
C PHE A 592 6.42 -11.33 13.61
N ASN A 593 7.08 -10.98 14.72
CA ASN A 593 7.15 -11.85 15.89
C ASN A 593 5.75 -12.22 16.41
N ALA A 594 5.48 -13.52 16.54
CA ALA A 594 4.24 -14.04 17.09
C ALA A 594 4.30 -14.16 18.62
N GLY A 595 3.13 -14.19 19.27
CA GLY A 595 3.00 -14.52 20.69
C GLY A 595 3.65 -15.87 21.01
N GLY A 596 4.32 -15.94 22.16
CA GLY A 596 5.08 -17.12 22.58
C GLY A 596 6.51 -17.20 22.05
N LEU A 597 6.90 -16.41 21.04
CA LEU A 597 8.29 -16.37 20.59
C LEU A 597 9.10 -15.32 21.38
N GLN A 598 10.05 -15.78 22.18
CA GLN A 598 10.90 -14.99 23.06
C GLN A 598 12.34 -15.06 22.54
N MET A 599 12.91 -13.94 22.12
CA MET A 599 14.24 -13.90 21.51
C MET A 599 15.15 -12.93 22.25
N GLU A 600 16.31 -13.41 22.69
CA GLU A 600 17.31 -12.62 23.40
C GLU A 600 18.60 -12.58 22.58
N LEU A 601 19.12 -11.38 22.33
CA LEU A 601 20.36 -11.15 21.60
C LEU A 601 21.40 -10.51 22.52
N GLU A 602 22.48 -11.23 22.77
CA GLU A 602 23.71 -10.68 23.34
C GLU A 602 24.63 -10.20 22.21
N GLY A 603 24.64 -8.88 21.97
CA GLY A 603 25.31 -8.24 20.85
C GLY A 603 24.55 -7.01 20.37
N GLU A 604 24.35 -6.89 19.07
CA GLU A 604 23.69 -5.75 18.42
C GLU A 604 22.86 -6.20 17.21
N ALA A 605 21.89 -5.39 16.79
CA ALA A 605 21.05 -5.69 15.64
C ALA A 605 20.97 -4.50 14.68
N ASN A 606 20.86 -4.81 13.38
CA ASN A 606 20.68 -3.78 12.35
C ASN A 606 19.22 -3.25 12.32
N ASP A 607 18.76 -2.76 11.18
CA ASP A 607 17.45 -2.12 11.02
C ASP A 607 16.28 -3.11 11.19
N TYR A 608 15.08 -2.55 11.40
CA TYR A 608 13.80 -3.25 11.33
C TYR A 608 13.56 -4.30 12.43
N VAL A 609 14.29 -4.23 13.56
CA VAL A 609 14.03 -5.10 14.72
C VAL A 609 12.56 -5.01 15.14
N GLY A 610 11.89 -6.17 15.23
CA GLY A 610 10.48 -6.25 15.60
C GLY A 610 9.51 -5.60 14.58
N LYS A 611 9.92 -5.41 13.33
CA LYS A 611 9.04 -4.94 12.23
C LYS A 611 7.76 -5.76 12.17
N GLY A 612 6.59 -5.12 12.23
CA GLY A 612 5.28 -5.79 12.14
C GLY A 612 5.01 -6.82 13.25
N MET A 613 5.72 -6.74 14.37
CA MET A 613 5.57 -7.67 15.49
C MET A 613 4.16 -7.60 16.09
N ALA A 614 3.54 -8.76 16.30
CA ALA A 614 2.20 -8.87 16.87
C ALA A 614 2.21 -9.33 18.33
N GLY A 615 3.28 -9.99 18.79
CA GLY A 615 3.41 -10.50 20.14
C GLY A 615 4.82 -11.01 20.44
N GLY A 616 4.97 -11.69 21.57
CA GLY A 616 6.25 -12.21 22.03
C GLY A 616 7.17 -11.11 22.57
N ARG A 617 8.45 -11.43 22.72
CA ARG A 617 9.43 -10.51 23.31
C ARG A 617 10.76 -10.55 22.59
N LEU A 618 11.33 -9.38 22.37
CA LEU A 618 12.69 -9.20 21.88
C LEU A 618 13.51 -8.48 22.95
N VAL A 619 14.69 -9.03 23.28
CA VAL A 619 15.63 -8.42 24.21
C VAL A 619 16.97 -8.28 23.51
N VAL A 620 17.55 -7.08 23.49
CA VAL A 620 18.87 -6.83 22.91
C VAL A 620 19.75 -6.17 23.97
N ARG A 621 20.91 -6.77 24.26
CA ARG A 621 21.84 -6.24 25.26
C ARG A 621 23.29 -6.38 24.80
N PRO A 622 24.19 -5.48 25.23
CA PRO A 622 25.59 -5.56 24.87
C PRO A 622 26.23 -6.90 25.30
N PRO A 623 27.33 -7.30 24.63
CA PRO A 623 28.12 -8.45 25.07
C PRO A 623 28.58 -8.32 26.52
N ARG A 624 28.66 -9.45 27.23
CA ARG A 624 29.26 -9.44 28.58
C ARG A 624 30.69 -8.92 28.52
N GLY A 625 31.01 -7.95 29.37
CA GLY A 625 32.32 -7.32 29.43
C GLY A 625 32.55 -6.19 28.42
N ALA A 626 31.49 -5.69 27.75
CA ALA A 626 31.56 -4.46 26.98
C ALA A 626 32.16 -3.32 27.81
N ARG A 627 33.16 -2.61 27.25
CA ARG A 627 33.90 -1.53 27.93
C ARG A 627 33.34 -0.13 27.63
N PHE A 628 32.30 -0.03 26.81
CA PHE A 628 31.66 1.23 26.42
C PHE A 628 30.37 1.46 27.22
N GLU A 629 29.94 2.72 27.32
CA GLU A 629 28.64 3.07 27.90
C GLU A 629 27.51 2.74 26.92
N ALA A 630 26.72 1.72 27.26
CA ALA A 630 25.63 1.21 26.42
C ALA A 630 24.63 2.31 26.03
N ARG A 631 24.20 3.15 26.99
CA ARG A 631 23.26 4.26 26.77
C ARG A 631 23.71 5.31 25.74
N ASN A 632 25.01 5.37 25.44
CA ASN A 632 25.57 6.32 24.48
C ASN A 632 25.87 5.68 23.12
N THR A 633 25.69 4.37 22.99
CA THR A 633 26.11 3.57 21.83
C THR A 633 24.88 3.03 21.11
N ALA A 634 24.92 3.00 19.77
CA ALA A 634 23.86 2.36 18.99
C ALA A 634 23.87 0.84 19.23
N ILE A 635 22.69 0.25 19.39
CA ILE A 635 22.50 -1.20 19.53
C ILE A 635 21.40 -1.72 18.60
N LEU A 636 20.51 -0.84 18.16
CA LEU A 636 19.49 -1.10 17.15
C LEU A 636 19.66 -0.11 15.99
N GLY A 637 19.35 -0.55 14.77
CA GLY A 637 19.25 0.31 13.60
C GLY A 637 17.98 1.16 13.57
N ASN A 638 17.54 1.48 12.36
CA ASN A 638 16.41 2.33 12.04
C ASN A 638 15.09 1.55 11.95
N THR A 639 13.97 2.29 12.02
CA THR A 639 12.62 1.78 11.70
C THR A 639 12.25 0.51 12.50
N CYS A 640 12.79 0.36 13.72
CA CYS A 640 12.40 -0.73 14.61
C CYS A 640 10.93 -0.59 15.01
N LEU A 641 10.26 -1.73 15.21
CA LEU A 641 8.84 -1.83 15.54
C LEU A 641 7.89 -1.21 14.51
N TYR A 642 8.33 -1.10 13.25
CA TYR A 642 7.50 -0.52 12.20
C TYR A 642 6.18 -1.26 12.05
N GLY A 643 5.07 -0.58 12.38
CA GLY A 643 3.74 -1.17 12.28
C GLY A 643 3.45 -2.29 13.28
N ALA A 644 4.21 -2.40 14.37
CA ALA A 644 3.97 -3.42 15.38
C ALA A 644 2.58 -3.27 16.02
N THR A 645 1.89 -4.38 16.26
CA THR A 645 0.52 -4.42 16.81
C THR A 645 0.46 -5.00 18.22
N GLY A 646 1.60 -5.43 18.77
CA GLY A 646 1.68 -5.98 20.13
C GLY A 646 3.07 -6.51 20.46
N GLY A 647 3.23 -7.06 21.67
CA GLY A 647 4.48 -7.63 22.18
C GLY A 647 5.45 -6.59 22.79
N GLU A 648 6.64 -7.04 23.17
CA GLU A 648 7.59 -6.25 23.95
C GLU A 648 9.01 -6.21 23.37
N LEU A 649 9.66 -5.04 23.36
CA LEU A 649 11.07 -4.86 23.00
C LEU A 649 11.83 -4.17 24.14
N PHE A 650 12.94 -4.76 24.58
CA PHE A 650 13.84 -4.16 25.56
C PHE A 650 15.26 -4.12 25.00
N ALA A 651 15.83 -2.92 24.80
CA ALA A 651 17.18 -2.77 24.25
C ALA A 651 18.06 -1.87 25.10
N ALA A 652 19.15 -2.44 25.64
CA ALA A 652 20.12 -1.69 26.45
C ALA A 652 21.11 -0.92 25.56
N GLY A 653 20.62 0.15 24.96
CA GLY A 653 21.39 1.05 24.10
C GLY A 653 20.49 1.94 23.25
N ARG A 654 21.08 2.67 22.31
CA ARG A 654 20.37 3.62 21.43
C ARG A 654 19.82 2.94 20.19
N ALA A 655 18.64 3.37 19.77
CA ALA A 655 18.07 3.06 18.46
C ALA A 655 18.36 4.19 17.46
N GLY A 656 18.32 3.85 16.17
CA GLY A 656 18.42 4.79 15.07
C GLY A 656 17.16 5.65 14.87
N GLU A 657 16.98 6.12 13.65
CA GLU A 657 15.84 6.95 13.23
C GLU A 657 14.54 6.15 13.18
N ARG A 658 13.41 6.86 13.28
CA ARG A 658 12.05 6.30 13.12
C ARG A 658 11.75 5.13 14.03
N PHE A 659 12.36 5.10 15.21
CA PHE A 659 12.04 4.11 16.22
C PHE A 659 10.55 4.14 16.54
N ALA A 660 9.89 2.98 16.53
CA ALA A 660 8.46 2.82 16.77
C ALA A 660 7.56 3.60 15.79
N VAL A 661 8.03 3.83 14.56
CA VAL A 661 7.19 4.40 13.50
C VAL A 661 5.97 3.52 13.25
N ARG A 662 4.78 4.11 13.21
CA ARG A 662 3.50 3.37 13.09
C ARG A 662 3.29 2.29 14.17
N ASN A 663 3.93 2.37 15.34
CA ASN A 663 3.63 1.46 16.45
C ASN A 663 2.15 1.59 16.82
N SER A 664 1.49 0.44 16.92
CA SER A 664 0.05 0.29 17.08
C SER A 664 -0.31 -0.67 18.23
N GLY A 665 0.65 -0.97 19.12
CA GLY A 665 0.37 -1.82 20.28
C GLY A 665 1.58 -2.39 21.02
N ALA A 666 2.80 -2.28 20.49
CA ALA A 666 3.98 -2.81 21.16
C ALA A 666 4.43 -1.93 22.33
N LEU A 667 4.96 -2.59 23.37
CA LEU A 667 5.70 -1.98 24.46
C LEU A 667 7.19 -1.95 24.11
N ALA A 668 7.87 -0.84 24.33
CA ALA A 668 9.30 -0.74 24.12
C ALA A 668 10.03 0.06 25.20
N VAL A 669 11.22 -0.40 25.61
CA VAL A 669 12.16 0.37 26.44
C VAL A 669 13.54 0.38 25.79
N ILE A 670 14.06 1.58 25.52
CA ILE A 670 15.38 1.84 24.91
C ILE A 670 16.11 2.95 25.65
N GLU A 671 17.41 3.16 25.39
CA GLU A 671 18.25 4.12 26.13
C GLU A 671 18.57 5.40 25.36
N GLY A 672 17.99 5.56 24.17
CA GLY A 672 18.05 6.78 23.35
C GLY A 672 17.55 6.49 21.94
N ALA A 673 17.18 7.53 21.20
CA ALA A 673 16.64 7.38 19.84
C ALA A 673 17.15 8.46 18.89
N GLY A 674 17.16 8.17 17.58
CA GLY A 674 17.37 9.16 16.53
C GLY A 674 16.14 10.03 16.26
N ASP A 675 16.11 10.65 15.08
CA ASP A 675 15.02 11.51 14.62
C ASP A 675 13.74 10.71 14.37
N HIS A 676 12.59 11.40 14.41
CA HIS A 676 11.27 10.83 14.08
C HIS A 676 10.83 9.65 14.98
N CYS A 677 11.34 9.58 16.22
CA CYS A 677 10.87 8.58 17.18
C CYS A 677 9.35 8.74 17.43
N CYS A 678 8.63 7.60 17.46
CA CYS A 678 7.17 7.51 17.60
C CYS A 678 6.36 8.21 16.47
N GLU A 679 6.95 8.38 15.28
CA GLU A 679 6.25 8.95 14.14
C GLU A 679 5.03 8.07 13.76
N TYR A 680 3.87 8.68 13.54
CA TYR A 680 2.61 8.01 13.22
C TYR A 680 2.14 6.94 14.22
N MET A 681 2.60 6.94 15.48
CA MET A 681 2.15 5.99 16.50
C MET A 681 0.64 6.10 16.76
N THR A 682 -0.07 4.97 16.80
CA THR A 682 -1.53 4.88 17.02
C THR A 682 -1.92 4.09 18.26
N ASP A 683 -1.01 3.29 18.81
CA ASP A 683 -1.15 2.68 20.15
C ASP A 683 0.18 2.16 20.67
N GLY A 684 0.18 1.62 21.89
CA GLY A 684 1.35 1.03 22.54
C GLY A 684 2.05 1.99 23.52
N ILE A 685 3.19 1.55 24.04
CA ILE A 685 3.96 2.29 25.05
C ILE A 685 5.43 2.33 24.63
N VAL A 686 6.04 3.52 24.59
CA VAL A 686 7.46 3.68 24.28
C VAL A 686 8.17 4.44 25.41
N MET A 687 9.22 3.87 25.98
CA MET A 687 10.08 4.50 26.97
C MET A 687 11.47 4.71 26.41
N VAL A 688 11.94 5.95 26.44
CA VAL A 688 13.29 6.34 26.06
C VAL A 688 14.02 6.84 27.29
N LEU A 689 14.98 6.05 27.79
CA LEU A 689 15.82 6.35 28.96
C LEU A 689 16.99 7.27 28.59
N GLY A 690 16.80 8.22 27.70
CA GLY A 690 17.86 9.12 27.25
C GLY A 690 17.40 10.07 26.15
N ARG A 691 18.38 10.66 25.47
CA ARG A 691 18.17 11.71 24.47
C ARG A 691 17.48 11.17 23.20
N THR A 692 16.63 12.00 22.62
CA THR A 692 15.93 11.76 21.35
C THR A 692 16.42 12.71 20.24
N GLY A 693 16.17 12.35 18.99
CA GLY A 693 16.34 13.23 17.84
C GLY A 693 15.18 14.23 17.65
N LEU A 694 15.18 14.90 16.51
CA LEU A 694 14.18 15.89 16.11
C LEU A 694 12.86 15.25 15.68
N ASN A 695 11.79 16.06 15.70
CA ASN A 695 10.47 15.71 15.21
C ASN A 695 9.83 14.50 15.92
N PHE A 696 10.10 14.33 17.21
CA PHE A 696 9.50 13.27 18.03
C PHE A 696 7.97 13.36 18.00
N GLY A 697 7.30 12.24 17.76
CA GLY A 697 5.84 12.13 17.83
C GLY A 697 5.06 12.84 16.72
N ALA A 698 5.68 13.15 15.58
CA ALA A 698 4.95 13.64 14.42
C ALA A 698 3.89 12.62 13.96
N GLY A 699 2.63 13.03 13.79
CA GLY A 699 1.56 12.09 13.44
C GLY A 699 1.14 11.12 14.56
N PHE A 700 1.66 11.27 15.79
CA PHE A 700 1.31 10.41 16.92
C PHE A 700 -0.11 10.73 17.40
N THR A 701 -1.02 9.78 17.18
CA THR A 701 -2.47 9.92 17.42
C THR A 701 -3.02 9.01 18.53
N GLY A 702 -2.25 8.02 18.99
CA GLY A 702 -2.68 7.10 20.04
C GLY A 702 -1.51 6.33 20.66
N GLY A 703 -1.63 5.98 21.95
CA GLY A 703 -0.56 5.38 22.76
C GLY A 703 0.04 6.35 23.78
N LEU A 704 1.14 5.94 24.41
CA LEU A 704 1.84 6.68 25.46
C LEU A 704 3.35 6.63 25.25
N ALA A 705 4.07 7.70 25.57
CA ALA A 705 5.52 7.62 25.68
C ALA A 705 6.09 8.31 26.93
N TYR A 706 7.24 7.82 27.39
CA TYR A 706 8.04 8.42 28.44
C TYR A 706 9.44 8.75 27.91
N VAL A 707 9.91 9.97 28.15
CA VAL A 707 11.25 10.41 27.70
C VAL A 707 12.02 10.98 28.88
N LEU A 708 13.18 10.40 29.19
CA LEU A 708 14.09 10.94 30.19
C LEU A 708 14.91 12.08 29.58
N ASP A 709 14.66 13.30 30.03
CA ASP A 709 15.27 14.51 29.51
C ASP A 709 16.21 15.13 30.55
N LEU A 710 17.49 14.80 30.45
CA LEU A 710 18.54 15.29 31.34
C LEU A 710 19.00 16.70 30.96
N ASP A 711 19.01 17.02 29.66
CA ASP A 711 19.56 18.26 29.11
C ASP A 711 18.52 19.40 29.02
N ARG A 712 17.24 19.11 29.32
CA ARG A 712 16.11 20.05 29.24
C ARG A 712 15.84 20.58 27.82
N ASP A 713 16.26 19.83 26.80
CA ASP A 713 16.13 20.23 25.39
C ASP A 713 15.00 19.49 24.63
N PHE A 714 14.28 18.57 25.29
CA PHE A 714 13.20 17.81 24.65
C PHE A 714 12.04 18.69 24.16
N VAL A 715 11.79 19.83 24.81
CA VAL A 715 10.73 20.78 24.43
C VAL A 715 10.94 21.31 23.01
N ASP A 716 12.19 21.43 22.56
CA ASP A 716 12.53 21.94 21.22
C ASP A 716 12.61 20.81 20.16
N ARG A 717 12.47 19.55 20.59
CA ARG A 717 12.66 18.36 19.73
C ARG A 717 11.36 17.69 19.30
N TYR A 718 10.27 17.89 20.03
CA TYR A 718 9.01 17.22 19.72
C TYR A 718 8.15 18.00 18.72
N ASN A 719 7.29 17.29 18.01
CA ASN A 719 6.35 17.90 17.08
C ASN A 719 5.09 18.38 17.81
N HIS A 720 4.87 19.70 17.87
CA HIS A 720 3.76 20.31 18.59
C HIS A 720 2.39 20.15 17.92
N GLU A 721 2.26 19.52 16.75
CA GLU A 721 0.98 19.47 16.02
C GLU A 721 -0.07 18.67 16.79
N LEU A 722 0.25 17.43 17.17
CA LEU A 722 -0.75 16.46 17.65
C LEU A 722 -0.50 15.91 19.06
N ILE A 723 0.64 16.19 19.69
CA ILE A 723 0.97 15.69 21.02
C ILE A 723 1.17 16.82 22.03
N ASP A 724 0.94 16.49 23.30
CA ASP A 724 1.26 17.29 24.48
C ASP A 724 2.31 16.56 25.33
N ILE A 725 3.05 17.33 26.12
CA ILE A 725 4.06 16.84 27.06
C ILE A 725 3.75 17.33 28.48
N HIS A 726 3.93 16.47 29.47
CA HIS A 726 3.70 16.78 30.89
C HIS A 726 4.89 16.29 31.72
N ARG A 727 5.38 17.11 32.66
CA ARG A 727 6.35 16.64 33.66
C ARG A 727 5.66 15.68 34.61
N VAL A 728 6.36 14.61 34.99
CA VAL A 728 5.84 13.63 35.95
C VAL A 728 6.06 14.14 37.38
N SER A 729 5.12 14.92 37.90
CA SER A 729 5.15 15.48 39.25
C SER A 729 4.84 14.43 40.33
N PRO A 730 5.14 14.71 41.62
CA PRO A 730 4.70 13.87 42.73
C PRO A 730 3.18 13.81 42.87
N GLU A 731 2.49 14.95 42.69
CA GLU A 731 1.04 15.08 42.82
C GLU A 731 0.35 14.80 41.48
N GLY A 732 -0.65 13.91 41.48
CA GLY A 732 -1.55 13.67 40.33
C GLY A 732 -1.02 12.72 39.25
N PHE A 733 0.19 12.17 39.43
CA PHE A 733 0.85 11.25 38.49
C PHE A 733 1.30 9.94 39.15
N GLU A 734 0.71 9.55 40.29
CA GLU A 734 1.12 8.40 41.09
C GLU A 734 1.09 7.10 40.28
N SER A 735 0.04 6.89 39.47
CA SER A 735 -0.09 5.74 38.56
C SER A 735 1.02 5.70 37.51
N HIS A 736 1.36 6.85 36.93
CA HIS A 736 2.43 6.98 35.95
C HIS A 736 3.81 6.77 36.56
N ARG A 737 4.05 7.23 37.79
CA ARG A 737 5.30 6.99 38.52
C ARG A 737 5.51 5.50 38.82
N GLN A 738 4.46 4.80 39.24
CA GLN A 738 4.49 3.35 39.46
C GLN A 738 4.74 2.59 38.14
N HIS A 739 4.06 2.99 37.06
CA HIS A 739 4.26 2.39 35.75
C HIS A 739 5.69 2.61 35.22
N LEU A 740 6.21 3.83 35.33
CA LEU A 740 7.60 4.15 35.02
C LEU A 740 8.57 3.23 35.77
N HIS A 741 8.44 3.14 37.09
CA HIS A 741 9.29 2.29 37.91
C HIS A 741 9.21 0.82 37.45
N LYS A 742 8.01 0.28 37.22
CA LYS A 742 7.81 -1.09 36.72
C LYS A 742 8.53 -1.33 35.39
N LEU A 743 8.44 -0.40 34.44
CA LEU A 743 9.09 -0.51 33.14
C LEU A 743 10.61 -0.44 33.24
N VAL A 744 11.16 0.46 34.05
CA VAL A 744 12.61 0.53 34.28
C VAL A 744 13.12 -0.73 35.00
N SER A 745 12.40 -1.22 36.00
CA SER A 745 12.72 -2.49 36.68
C SER A 745 12.73 -3.67 35.72
N ARG A 746 11.72 -3.77 34.85
CA ARG A 746 11.63 -4.85 33.86
C ARG A 746 12.73 -4.74 32.81
N HIS A 747 13.06 -3.53 32.36
CA HIS A 747 14.19 -3.30 31.47
C HIS A 747 15.51 -3.73 32.10
N ARG A 748 15.75 -3.38 33.37
CA ARG A 748 16.92 -3.83 34.14
C ARG A 748 16.99 -5.36 34.24
N GLU A 749 15.87 -6.00 34.60
CA GLU A 749 15.79 -7.46 34.77
C GLU A 749 16.14 -8.19 33.47
N LEU A 750 15.57 -7.77 32.35
CA LEU A 750 15.73 -8.46 31.07
C LEU A 750 17.06 -8.17 30.38
N THR A 751 17.53 -6.92 30.45
CA THR A 751 18.73 -6.49 29.71
C THR A 751 20.00 -6.50 30.54
N GLY A 752 19.90 -6.49 31.87
CA GLY A 752 21.04 -6.23 32.74
C GLY A 752 21.59 -4.81 32.62
N SER A 753 20.81 -3.85 32.10
CA SER A 753 21.24 -2.46 31.88
C SER A 753 21.75 -1.80 33.16
N ILE A 754 23.02 -1.40 33.19
CA ILE A 754 23.61 -0.66 34.32
C ILE A 754 22.92 0.70 34.48
N TRP A 755 22.56 1.33 33.36
CA TRP A 755 21.89 2.62 33.37
C TRP A 755 20.50 2.57 34.00
N ALA A 756 19.72 1.53 33.67
CA ALA A 756 18.43 1.28 34.30
C ALA A 756 18.57 1.06 35.82
N GLN A 757 19.64 0.37 36.26
CA GLN A 757 19.92 0.19 37.69
C GLN A 757 20.16 1.54 38.37
N GLN A 758 21.00 2.39 37.78
CA GLN A 758 21.29 3.71 38.33
C GLN A 758 20.01 4.57 38.46
N ILE A 759 19.14 4.53 37.44
CA ILE A 759 17.85 5.23 37.50
C ILE A 759 16.98 4.68 38.64
N LEU A 760 16.99 3.38 38.92
CA LEU A 760 16.21 2.79 40.01
C LEU A 760 16.78 3.17 41.39
N ASP A 761 18.10 3.12 41.53
CA ASP A 761 18.79 3.46 42.78
C ASP A 761 18.54 4.92 43.18
N GLU A 762 18.51 5.81 42.18
CA GLU A 762 18.31 7.27 42.34
C GLU A 762 16.93 7.73 41.83
N PHE A 763 15.90 6.85 41.85
CA PHE A 763 14.63 7.10 41.14
C PHE A 763 13.93 8.40 41.54
N ARG A 764 14.08 8.82 42.80
CA ARG A 764 13.52 10.10 43.30
C ARG A 764 14.09 11.31 42.57
N ASP A 765 15.34 11.25 42.13
CA ASP A 765 16.05 12.34 41.45
C ASP A 765 15.79 12.34 39.94
N TYR A 766 15.52 11.17 39.36
CA TYR A 766 15.24 11.03 37.93
C TYR A 766 13.77 11.22 37.56
N VAL A 767 12.83 10.81 38.41
CA VAL A 767 11.40 10.77 38.05
C VAL A 767 10.85 12.14 37.58
N GLY A 768 11.27 13.24 38.21
CA GLY A 768 10.86 14.60 37.81
C GLY A 768 11.46 15.07 36.48
N LYS A 769 12.47 14.36 35.96
CA LYS A 769 13.13 14.63 34.67
C LYS A 769 12.48 13.89 33.50
N PHE A 770 11.50 13.02 33.77
CA PHE A 770 10.72 12.39 32.71
C PHE A 770 9.65 13.34 32.17
N TRP A 771 9.48 13.29 30.86
CA TRP A 771 8.29 13.76 30.17
C TRP A 771 7.35 12.60 29.91
N LEU A 772 6.08 12.79 30.24
CA LEU A 772 4.96 12.02 29.72
C LEU A 772 4.51 12.66 28.41
N VAL A 773 4.51 11.89 27.32
CA VAL A 773 4.04 12.32 26.01
C VAL A 773 2.74 11.61 25.68
N LYS A 774 1.72 12.39 25.29
CA LYS A 774 0.41 11.86 24.89
C LYS A 774 -0.16 12.59 23.67
N PRO A 775 -1.08 11.97 22.92
CA PRO A 775 -1.89 12.69 21.95
C PRO A 775 -2.76 13.77 22.62
N LYS A 776 -2.96 14.89 21.94
CA LYS A 776 -3.87 15.97 22.37
C LYS A 776 -5.31 15.50 22.54
N ALA A 777 -5.74 14.57 21.69
CA ALA A 777 -7.09 14.03 21.72
C ALA A 777 -7.38 13.11 22.93
N ALA A 778 -6.35 12.65 23.65
CA ALA A 778 -6.49 11.79 24.82
C ALA A 778 -6.44 12.61 26.12
N SER A 779 -7.30 12.29 27.10
CA SER A 779 -7.21 12.86 28.46
C SER A 779 -6.27 12.05 29.35
N LEU A 780 -5.71 12.66 30.40
CA LEU A 780 -4.84 11.96 31.35
C LEU A 780 -5.58 10.86 32.13
N GLU A 781 -6.87 11.07 32.43
CA GLU A 781 -7.73 10.07 33.07
C GLU A 781 -7.92 8.85 32.17
N SER A 782 -8.20 9.08 30.88
CA SER A 782 -8.37 7.99 29.90
C SER A 782 -7.11 7.14 29.72
N LEU A 783 -5.93 7.76 29.83
CA LEU A 783 -4.64 7.08 29.78
C LEU A 783 -4.38 6.29 31.07
N THR A 784 -4.76 6.84 32.22
CA THR A 784 -4.65 6.14 33.51
C THR A 784 -5.55 4.91 33.56
N GLU A 785 -6.77 5.00 33.03
CA GLU A 785 -7.66 3.84 32.90
C GLU A 785 -7.10 2.79 31.93
N SER A 786 -6.51 3.24 30.81
CA SER A 786 -5.84 2.35 29.86
C SER A 786 -4.66 1.61 30.50
N LEU A 787 -3.86 2.31 31.32
CA LEU A 787 -2.77 1.71 32.09
C LEU A 787 -3.27 0.70 33.13
N ARG A 788 -4.42 0.98 33.79
CA ARG A 788 -5.04 0.04 34.74
C ARG A 788 -5.59 -1.21 34.07
N ARG A 789 -6.09 -1.12 32.83
CA ARG A 789 -6.55 -2.28 32.05
C ARG A 789 -5.40 -3.11 31.46
N ALA A 790 -4.24 -2.48 31.22
CA ALA A 790 -3.04 -3.14 30.70
C ALA A 790 -2.15 -3.77 31.79
N ALA A 791 -2.29 -3.33 33.04
CA ALA A 791 -1.61 -3.88 34.21
C ALA A 791 -2.35 -5.11 34.75
#